data_AF-A0A9D6I143-F1
#
_entry.id   AF-A0A9D6I143-F1
#
_cell.length_a   1.000
_cell.length_b   1.000
_cell.length_c   1.000
_cell.angle_alpha   90.00
_cell.angle_beta   90.00
_cell.angle_gamma   90.00
#
_symmetry.space_group_name_H-M   'P 1'
#
loop_
_entity.id
_entity.type
_entity.pdbx_description
1 polymer ?
#
loop_
_entity_poly.entity_id
_entity_poly.type
_entity_poly.pdbx_seq_one_letter_code
_entity_poly.pdbx_strand_id
1 'polypeptide(L)'
;MSENPNLYDPIRAQAEAAEMQRLAGEKPTAEEFDKVQEQAQKHVDSIFGPKEKKEDGEEIILTPEQKSTRKRIIETLMYTVSRDGMSELLRIKNNCGLSAHQLNEIVNSPEVQKAINYRASKLFEDIFSYRIDDIFEIQKALGLPDDDFINSPAIQEAAKKGAIFYISHGLPDKAIEIIKRLHLPDSFISSSEVLEVAKETIVESFSYFGEPYRAIEINKKLDLPDDIVNSPEVREAAKKKIIKEMAFGNVHNAIELKNEFIAQEDFDSSPEFQKALEEGLYRKVSNGDVYDVIKIKNELGLPEGFSNLPEVQEAVREGLIRKLGHGGYYTEDVRHYFEIIKALNIPRDFADSPEFQEAAKKEIILMVEKRAFSWAIRIKNELNVSGDIIQKAIKNKILEDLSNGYILYSKEEIEKNPDLEETKEAIKGSLMDSLANVDTQNVEKILKIFNISDLIIQEAAKKVLIDKLSSGDINTTNRIKSAFNYLLVEVIKLPEIQEAAKKAVLNKASAGEISEALEIKKSFNLSEGVFQLSDMRQSDEECASKINPNNLISFVKHLGKDFDTLLPMPLTSEKAIEMILDNLESNDDLADYFLENAGNYHDKEWAGKGMLVAVSHYSVANKFINGIENFSWKNEPWVQDVIEKANKTLAEHGAQFGDGEHDYSYSHGSEGFRESNPYENNPWVFNKQQAVLTDALTDIMRGKINPRRMKDLNINQSEIEPLLAKINEKIKESYEKFITRFQSNSKINDDDKKALASPESLAVKMTPFFDLSNNLQYFAIRYLVQSIGGDLNRISDLRESLNNMDGVLEEGFKKYIKVHEVDIPLYDKLYEEFDNLRETGRYPTEVFLGRDGVYAWIGRWAQDIARRKKLGPEGRKKLQKMGDIIEINPQYLVYPRYFRDNLDYDTKRQFLEQERITPDADPLFYDTGYTGTIPEQIMRVMDFDDEDIERRIRLLSAPSVHRRVKGIPENARSEIIEYIEHNAKTENTAEGLIIDEETGKIHHIAQPTSPEEQFYYMMIKQAIARHYWLQEKLYHEPSGNVGVDSENYSIRIRQEYLDLLPKEFIENPKKFFAESGTLLKGGKGEGEYPDEEIISFELSDGTEIVAKKIELRKAKESRKEFSILISAKKVGLPTAEPVGFMSGKKEVDGSYLLMKKVEGISGRKFEKHLRESGKFSDEKINAIIQDVSEKNKELADLFRDKLKIDKRWRIKDTIIEFDEDSGTVVNVTPIDWERAEDFDANNPKKVDNIDNIVE
;
A
#
# COMPACT_ATOMS: atom_id res chain seq x y z
N MET A 1 22.89 -35.53 -44.05
CA MET A 1 24.05 -34.61 -44.03
C MET A 1 24.09 -34.06 -42.62
N SER A 2 24.73 -34.80 -41.72
CA SER A 2 26.15 -34.64 -41.32
C SER A 2 26.24 -33.56 -40.24
N GLU A 3 26.81 -33.76 -39.05
CA GLU A 3 27.65 -34.82 -38.51
C GLU A 3 27.65 -34.70 -36.98
N ASN A 4 27.56 -35.85 -36.32
CA ASN A 4 27.92 -36.17 -34.94
C ASN A 4 29.46 -36.42 -34.91
N PRO A 5 30.24 -36.23 -33.81
CA PRO A 5 30.46 -37.36 -32.87
C PRO A 5 30.92 -37.06 -31.41
N ASN A 6 30.35 -37.80 -30.44
CA ASN A 6 31.02 -38.68 -29.42
C ASN A 6 31.79 -38.06 -28.21
N LEU A 7 31.87 -38.61 -26.97
CA LEU A 7 31.46 -39.87 -26.28
C LEU A 7 31.74 -39.74 -24.73
N TYR A 8 30.91 -40.37 -23.86
CA TYR A 8 31.16 -40.96 -22.49
C TYR A 8 31.41 -40.05 -21.25
N ASP A 9 30.99 -40.31 -19.99
CA ASP A 9 30.07 -41.22 -19.26
C ASP A 9 30.08 -40.74 -17.75
N PRO A 10 29.27 -41.24 -16.77
CA PRO A 10 28.21 -40.46 -16.12
C PRO A 10 28.24 -40.54 -14.57
N ILE A 11 27.17 -40.04 -13.92
CA ILE A 11 26.65 -40.35 -12.54
C ILE A 11 26.46 -39.14 -11.60
N ARG A 12 26.90 -37.92 -11.94
CA ARG A 12 26.55 -36.70 -11.14
C ARG A 12 25.60 -35.71 -11.83
N ALA A 13 25.36 -35.89 -13.13
CA ALA A 13 24.46 -35.07 -13.95
C ALA A 13 22.95 -35.31 -13.71
N GLN A 14 22.56 -36.29 -12.89
CA GLN A 14 21.14 -36.62 -12.65
C GLN A 14 20.45 -35.70 -11.62
N ALA A 15 21.19 -34.96 -10.78
CA ALA A 15 20.61 -33.98 -9.87
C ALA A 15 20.31 -32.63 -10.56
N GLU A 16 21.17 -32.21 -11.50
CA GLU A 16 20.99 -30.98 -12.30
C GLU A 16 19.89 -31.13 -13.37
N ALA A 17 19.64 -32.35 -13.86
CA ALA A 17 18.56 -32.65 -14.80
C ALA A 17 17.16 -32.41 -14.19
N ALA A 18 16.99 -32.64 -12.89
CA ALA A 18 15.73 -32.41 -12.19
C ALA A 18 15.40 -30.90 -12.08
N GLU A 19 16.42 -30.04 -12.04
CA GLU A 19 16.24 -28.58 -11.93
C GLU A 19 16.05 -27.93 -13.31
N MET A 20 16.68 -28.46 -14.36
CA MET A 20 16.41 -28.04 -15.75
C MET A 20 15.11 -28.62 -16.32
N GLN A 21 14.62 -29.79 -15.87
CA GLN A 21 13.29 -30.29 -16.25
C GLN A 21 12.14 -29.54 -15.57
N ARG A 22 12.41 -28.84 -14.46
CA ARG A 22 11.49 -27.86 -13.88
C ARG A 22 11.23 -26.66 -14.80
N LEU A 23 12.10 -26.41 -15.78
CA LEU A 23 11.91 -25.41 -16.84
C LEU A 23 11.24 -25.97 -18.11
N ALA A 24 10.89 -27.27 -18.19
CA ALA A 24 10.27 -27.90 -19.37
C ALA A 24 9.05 -28.82 -19.13
N GLY A 25 8.70 -29.19 -17.89
CA GLY A 25 7.33 -29.62 -17.55
C GLY A 25 6.94 -31.12 -17.62
N GLU A 26 7.80 -32.08 -17.30
CA GLU A 26 7.39 -33.50 -17.11
C GLU A 26 7.95 -34.12 -15.80
N LYS A 27 7.26 -35.14 -15.24
CA LYS A 27 7.58 -35.81 -13.95
C LYS A 27 8.35 -37.14 -14.15
N PRO A 28 9.18 -37.60 -13.19
CA PRO A 28 9.98 -38.83 -13.30
C PRO A 28 9.16 -40.11 -13.10
N THR A 29 9.71 -41.26 -13.53
CA THR A 29 9.00 -42.56 -13.57
C THR A 29 9.31 -43.46 -12.37
N ALA A 30 8.41 -44.42 -12.07
CA ALA A 30 8.53 -45.34 -10.93
C ALA A 30 9.76 -46.27 -10.99
N GLU A 31 10.22 -46.61 -12.19
CA GLU A 31 11.35 -47.53 -12.42
C GLU A 31 12.71 -46.91 -12.02
N GLU A 32 12.78 -45.58 -11.99
CA GLU A 32 13.95 -44.83 -11.54
C GLU A 32 14.02 -44.78 -10.00
N PHE A 33 12.87 -44.81 -9.33
CA PHE A 33 12.77 -44.85 -7.87
C PHE A 33 13.22 -46.21 -7.30
N ASP A 34 12.87 -47.30 -7.97
CA ASP A 34 13.21 -48.66 -7.54
C ASP A 34 14.73 -48.94 -7.63
N LYS A 35 15.43 -48.38 -8.61
CA LYS A 35 16.89 -48.52 -8.76
C LYS A 35 17.69 -47.85 -7.65
N VAL A 36 17.22 -46.71 -7.15
CA VAL A 36 17.85 -45.98 -6.03
C VAL A 36 17.68 -46.77 -4.73
N GLN A 37 16.51 -47.38 -4.50
CA GLN A 37 16.30 -48.26 -3.35
C GLN A 37 17.18 -49.52 -3.39
N GLU A 38 17.36 -50.14 -4.55
CA GLU A 38 18.17 -51.36 -4.70
C GLU A 38 19.67 -51.11 -4.43
N GLN A 39 20.22 -49.95 -4.83
CA GLN A 39 21.61 -49.58 -4.57
C GLN A 39 21.88 -49.29 -3.09
N ALA A 40 20.98 -48.55 -2.43
CA ALA A 40 21.11 -48.26 -1.01
C ALA A 40 20.99 -49.55 -0.16
N GLN A 41 20.15 -50.51 -0.56
CA GLN A 41 20.03 -51.81 0.12
C GLN A 41 21.32 -52.64 0.01
N LYS A 42 21.99 -52.67 -1.15
CA LYS A 42 23.29 -53.34 -1.33
C LYS A 42 24.39 -52.75 -0.44
N HIS A 43 24.34 -51.45 -0.14
CA HIS A 43 25.31 -50.80 0.73
C HIS A 43 25.05 -51.09 2.22
N VAL A 44 23.77 -51.09 2.64
CA VAL A 44 23.34 -51.57 3.97
C VAL A 44 23.82 -53.00 4.20
N ASP A 45 23.63 -53.90 3.22
CA ASP A 45 24.03 -55.30 3.33
C ASP A 45 25.57 -55.48 3.39
N SER A 46 26.36 -54.57 2.83
CA SER A 46 27.83 -54.60 2.91
C SER A 46 28.38 -54.16 4.28
N ILE A 47 27.64 -53.29 4.99
CA ILE A 47 27.96 -52.88 6.37
C ILE A 47 27.73 -54.07 7.33
N PHE A 48 26.82 -54.98 7.00
CA PHE A 48 26.52 -56.20 7.76
C PHE A 48 27.23 -57.45 7.19
N GLY A 49 28.56 -57.40 7.04
CA GLY A 49 29.38 -58.56 6.62
C GLY A 49 29.48 -59.71 7.67
N PRO A 50 29.95 -60.92 7.29
CA PRO A 50 29.86 -62.11 8.11
C PRO A 50 30.96 -62.15 9.19
N LYS A 51 30.63 -61.65 10.39
CA LYS A 51 31.38 -61.73 11.66
C LYS A 51 32.80 -61.13 11.65
N GLU A 52 33.12 -60.23 12.58
CA GLU A 52 34.44 -60.24 13.23
C GLU A 52 34.54 -59.41 14.53
N LYS A 53 35.47 -59.85 15.37
CA LYS A 53 35.71 -59.56 16.80
C LYS A 53 36.41 -58.22 17.04
N LYS A 54 36.31 -57.66 18.25
CA LYS A 54 37.25 -56.64 18.79
C LYS A 54 38.49 -57.30 19.44
N GLU A 55 39.58 -56.55 19.51
CA GLU A 55 40.96 -56.94 19.92
C GLU A 55 41.13 -57.42 21.38
N ASP A 56 40.05 -57.44 22.16
CA ASP A 56 40.04 -57.72 23.60
C ASP A 56 39.11 -58.88 24.01
N GLY A 57 38.44 -59.54 23.05
CA GLY A 57 37.86 -60.87 23.27
C GLY A 57 36.49 -60.96 23.94
N GLU A 58 35.81 -59.86 24.26
CA GLU A 58 34.40 -59.89 24.68
C GLU A 58 33.45 -59.49 23.53
N GLU A 59 32.51 -60.37 23.22
CA GLU A 59 31.47 -60.15 22.20
C GLU A 59 30.35 -59.30 22.83
N ILE A 60 30.10 -58.08 22.32
CA ILE A 60 28.94 -57.28 22.76
C ILE A 60 27.69 -58.01 22.28
N ILE A 61 27.05 -58.78 23.17
CA ILE A 61 25.79 -59.47 22.89
C ILE A 61 24.68 -58.41 22.90
N LEU A 62 24.48 -57.73 21.77
CA LEU A 62 23.33 -56.86 21.59
C LEU A 62 22.04 -57.69 21.67
N THR A 63 21.07 -57.21 22.44
CA THR A 63 19.72 -57.76 22.46
C THR A 63 19.06 -57.67 21.08
N PRO A 64 18.05 -58.50 20.77
CA PRO A 64 17.31 -58.40 19.51
C PRO A 64 16.78 -56.98 19.23
N GLU A 65 16.36 -56.27 20.28
CA GLU A 65 15.84 -54.90 20.22
C GLU A 65 16.94 -53.87 19.93
N GLN A 66 18.13 -54.02 20.54
CA GLN A 66 19.30 -53.19 20.22
C GLN A 66 19.79 -53.45 18.78
N LYS A 67 19.77 -54.71 18.31
CA LYS A 67 20.12 -55.06 16.92
C LYS A 67 19.13 -54.44 15.93
N SER A 68 17.84 -54.48 16.24
CA SER A 68 16.78 -53.87 15.42
C SER A 68 16.89 -52.34 15.39
N THR A 69 17.14 -51.72 16.53
CA THR A 69 17.29 -50.25 16.64
C THR A 69 18.55 -49.78 15.91
N ARG A 70 19.67 -50.49 16.08
CA ARG A 70 20.91 -50.24 15.33
C ARG A 70 20.69 -50.32 13.81
N LYS A 71 19.95 -51.33 13.35
CA LYS A 71 19.60 -51.49 11.94
C LYS A 71 18.75 -50.33 11.43
N ARG A 72 17.72 -49.91 12.18
CA ARG A 72 16.88 -48.76 11.83
C ARG A 72 17.66 -47.45 11.76
N ILE A 73 18.57 -47.19 12.70
CA ILE A 73 19.42 -45.99 12.67
C ILE A 73 20.30 -45.99 11.41
N ILE A 74 20.93 -47.12 11.08
CA ILE A 74 21.76 -47.25 9.88
C ILE A 74 20.92 -47.06 8.62
N GLU A 75 19.77 -47.73 8.51
CA GLU A 75 18.84 -47.56 7.38
C GLU A 75 18.43 -46.08 7.25
N THR A 76 17.95 -45.44 8.33
CA THR A 76 17.56 -44.03 8.28
C THR A 76 18.72 -43.13 7.86
N LEU A 77 19.94 -43.31 8.41
CA LEU A 77 21.10 -42.52 7.98
C LEU A 77 21.47 -42.72 6.51
N MET A 78 21.27 -43.92 5.96
CA MET A 78 21.60 -44.25 4.57
C MET A 78 20.53 -43.80 3.57
N TYR A 79 19.26 -43.71 3.97
CA TYR A 79 18.13 -43.37 3.09
C TYR A 79 17.63 -41.91 3.22
N THR A 80 18.12 -41.12 4.18
CA THR A 80 17.59 -39.78 4.46
C THR A 80 18.28 -38.67 3.67
N VAL A 81 17.54 -37.87 2.89
CA VAL A 81 17.99 -36.58 2.29
C VAL A 81 17.09 -35.39 2.69
N SER A 82 16.09 -35.58 3.57
CA SER A 82 15.09 -34.56 3.93
C SER A 82 14.92 -34.40 5.45
N ARG A 83 14.26 -33.29 5.85
CA ARG A 83 13.83 -32.98 7.23
C ARG A 83 12.99 -34.10 7.88
N ASP A 84 12.34 -34.93 7.06
CA ASP A 84 11.49 -36.03 7.53
C ASP A 84 12.31 -37.19 8.11
N GLY A 85 13.48 -37.51 7.53
CA GLY A 85 14.34 -38.55 8.12
C GLY A 85 15.08 -38.08 9.36
N MET A 86 15.29 -36.77 9.53
CA MET A 86 15.79 -36.17 10.78
C MET A 86 14.76 -36.28 11.91
N SER A 87 13.49 -36.07 11.57
CA SER A 87 12.36 -36.31 12.48
C SER A 87 12.25 -37.79 12.85
N GLU A 88 12.51 -38.71 11.92
CA GLU A 88 12.52 -40.14 12.18
C GLU A 88 13.72 -40.58 13.04
N LEU A 89 14.92 -40.00 12.89
CA LEU A 89 16.06 -40.23 13.80
C LEU A 89 15.73 -39.78 15.23
N LEU A 90 15.12 -38.61 15.40
CA LEU A 90 14.63 -38.13 16.70
C LEU A 90 13.54 -39.04 17.26
N ARG A 91 12.65 -39.55 16.41
CA ARG A 91 11.58 -40.47 16.80
C ARG A 91 12.11 -41.84 17.21
N ILE A 92 13.14 -42.37 16.53
CA ILE A 92 13.83 -43.60 16.88
C ILE A 92 14.53 -43.42 18.24
N LYS A 93 15.23 -42.30 18.44
CA LYS A 93 15.86 -41.95 19.73
C LYS A 93 14.84 -41.90 20.87
N ASN A 94 13.68 -41.27 20.64
CA ASN A 94 12.68 -41.05 21.69
C ASN A 94 11.76 -42.26 21.95
N ASN A 95 11.60 -43.20 21.01
CA ASN A 95 10.59 -44.29 21.09
C ASN A 95 11.15 -45.72 21.02
N CYS A 96 12.46 -45.93 21.10
CA CYS A 96 13.06 -47.28 20.98
C CYS A 96 13.06 -48.12 22.28
N GLY A 97 12.54 -47.60 23.40
CA GLY A 97 12.48 -48.35 24.68
C GLY A 97 13.84 -48.62 25.35
N LEU A 98 14.94 -48.17 24.76
CA LEU A 98 16.31 -48.35 25.26
C LEU A 98 16.71 -47.21 26.21
N SER A 99 17.55 -47.49 27.21
CA SER A 99 18.13 -46.45 28.06
C SER A 99 19.13 -45.57 27.28
N ALA A 100 19.35 -44.34 27.75
CA ALA A 100 20.32 -43.41 27.13
C ALA A 100 21.73 -44.01 27.01
N HIS A 101 22.14 -44.84 27.98
CA HIS A 101 23.41 -45.58 27.91
C HIS A 101 23.43 -46.60 26.76
N GLN A 102 22.39 -47.41 26.63
CA GLN A 102 22.28 -48.41 25.55
C GLN A 102 22.18 -47.76 24.16
N LEU A 103 21.54 -46.59 24.07
CA LEU A 103 21.47 -45.83 22.84
C LEU A 103 22.84 -45.25 22.46
N ASN A 104 23.59 -44.76 23.44
CA ASN A 104 24.95 -44.26 23.24
C ASN A 104 25.92 -45.39 22.84
N GLU A 105 25.77 -46.59 23.40
CA GLU A 105 26.49 -47.80 22.96
C GLU A 105 26.19 -48.16 21.49
N ILE A 106 24.93 -47.99 21.05
CA ILE A 106 24.53 -48.22 19.66
C ILE A 106 25.10 -47.12 18.74
N VAL A 107 25.00 -45.85 19.11
CA VAL A 107 25.50 -44.73 18.30
C VAL A 107 27.01 -44.79 18.14
N ASN A 108 27.74 -45.18 19.17
CA ASN A 108 29.19 -45.37 19.11
C ASN A 108 29.61 -46.75 18.57
N SER A 109 28.65 -47.57 18.13
CA SER A 109 28.99 -48.84 17.48
C SER A 109 29.73 -48.58 16.15
N PRO A 110 30.72 -49.42 15.80
CA PRO A 110 31.50 -49.23 14.57
C PRO A 110 30.65 -49.11 13.30
N GLU A 111 29.51 -49.81 13.25
CA GLU A 111 28.61 -49.81 12.10
C GLU A 111 27.78 -48.52 11.99
N VAL A 112 27.31 -47.97 13.11
CA VAL A 112 26.59 -46.68 13.13
C VAL A 112 27.55 -45.54 12.86
N GLN A 113 28.75 -45.56 13.43
CA GLN A 113 29.80 -44.58 13.13
C GLN A 113 30.22 -44.63 11.64
N LYS A 114 30.32 -45.82 11.04
CA LYS A 114 30.52 -45.95 9.58
C LYS A 114 29.38 -45.33 8.78
N ALA A 115 28.12 -45.52 9.18
CA ALA A 115 26.96 -44.92 8.51
C ALA A 115 26.91 -43.39 8.66
N ILE A 116 27.24 -42.86 9.85
CA ILE A 116 27.37 -41.41 10.10
C ILE A 116 28.48 -40.83 9.21
N ASN A 117 29.64 -41.48 9.17
CA ASN A 117 30.78 -41.03 8.35
C ASN A 117 30.45 -41.05 6.85
N TYR A 118 29.79 -42.11 6.38
CA TYR A 118 29.30 -42.20 5.01
C TYR A 118 28.32 -41.08 4.71
N ARG A 119 27.35 -40.83 5.60
CA ARG A 119 26.32 -39.81 5.39
C ARG A 119 26.88 -38.39 5.45
N ALA A 120 27.78 -38.09 6.39
CA ALA A 120 28.46 -36.80 6.46
C ALA A 120 29.29 -36.54 5.19
N SER A 121 30.05 -37.54 4.72
CA SER A 121 30.79 -37.46 3.45
C SER A 121 29.84 -37.22 2.27
N LYS A 122 28.68 -37.91 2.26
CA LYS A 122 27.63 -37.72 1.27
C LYS A 122 26.95 -36.36 1.35
N LEU A 123 26.77 -35.74 2.52
CA LEU A 123 26.23 -34.38 2.63
C LEU A 123 27.15 -33.35 1.94
N PHE A 124 28.47 -33.48 2.11
CA PHE A 124 29.43 -32.62 1.42
C PHE A 124 29.53 -32.89 -0.09
N GLU A 125 29.23 -34.13 -0.54
CA GLU A 125 29.16 -34.46 -1.97
C GLU A 125 27.80 -34.10 -2.61
N ASP A 126 26.69 -34.25 -1.90
CA ASP A 126 25.33 -34.14 -2.46
C ASP A 126 24.75 -32.71 -2.35
N ILE A 127 25.37 -31.80 -1.56
CA ILE A 127 24.85 -30.44 -1.31
C ILE A 127 25.92 -29.37 -1.57
N PHE A 128 25.94 -28.84 -2.80
CA PHE A 128 26.57 -27.55 -3.10
C PHE A 128 25.59 -26.38 -2.98
N SER A 129 24.75 -26.41 -1.94
CA SER A 129 23.97 -25.25 -1.48
C SER A 129 23.81 -25.21 0.05
N TYR A 130 24.51 -24.26 0.67
CA TYR A 130 24.13 -23.50 1.87
C TYR A 130 23.97 -24.14 3.26
N ARG A 131 24.19 -25.44 3.52
CA ARG A 131 23.89 -25.95 4.88
C ARG A 131 25.01 -26.73 5.54
N ILE A 132 26.12 -26.05 5.85
CA ILE A 132 27.00 -26.47 6.95
C ILE A 132 26.20 -26.68 8.25
N ASP A 133 25.09 -25.96 8.39
CA ASP A 133 24.15 -26.06 9.51
C ASP A 133 23.46 -27.45 9.60
N ASP A 134 23.25 -28.17 8.48
CA ASP A 134 22.63 -29.51 8.48
C ASP A 134 23.53 -30.56 9.19
N ILE A 135 24.85 -30.36 9.17
CA ILE A 135 25.82 -31.21 9.88
C ILE A 135 25.66 -31.05 11.40
N PHE A 136 25.49 -29.81 11.85
CA PHE A 136 25.24 -29.49 13.25
C PHE A 136 23.83 -29.95 13.70
N GLU A 137 22.84 -29.98 12.80
CA GLU A 137 21.52 -30.57 13.10
C GLU A 137 21.58 -32.10 13.28
N ILE A 138 22.36 -32.83 12.47
CA ILE A 138 22.56 -34.30 12.62
C ILE A 138 23.21 -34.60 13.97
N GLN A 139 24.25 -33.84 14.29
CA GLN A 139 24.94 -33.93 15.56
C GLN A 139 23.98 -33.77 16.75
N LYS A 140 23.15 -32.72 16.72
CA LYS A 140 22.17 -32.43 17.76
C LYS A 140 21.10 -33.52 17.88
N ALA A 141 20.62 -34.04 16.75
CA ALA A 141 19.61 -35.10 16.74
C ALA A 141 20.12 -36.40 17.38
N LEU A 142 21.37 -36.79 17.09
CA LEU A 142 22.01 -37.98 17.66
C LEU A 142 22.51 -37.75 19.09
N GLY A 143 22.64 -36.49 19.52
CA GLY A 143 23.10 -36.12 20.86
C GLY A 143 24.61 -36.30 21.04
N LEU A 144 25.38 -36.04 19.99
CA LEU A 144 26.84 -36.14 20.02
C LEU A 144 27.46 -34.84 20.59
N PRO A 145 28.51 -34.91 21.42
CA PRO A 145 29.21 -33.73 21.92
C PRO A 145 29.86 -32.91 20.78
N ASP A 146 29.80 -31.57 20.87
CA ASP A 146 30.33 -30.63 19.86
C ASP A 146 31.80 -30.92 19.52
N ASP A 147 32.65 -31.01 20.54
CA ASP A 147 34.08 -31.22 20.33
C ASP A 147 34.41 -32.61 19.78
N ASP A 148 33.70 -33.66 20.21
CA ASP A 148 33.98 -35.03 19.77
C ASP A 148 33.52 -35.28 18.32
N PHE A 149 32.43 -34.62 17.91
CA PHE A 149 31.90 -34.75 16.56
C PHE A 149 32.68 -33.92 15.54
N ILE A 150 32.96 -32.64 15.83
CA ILE A 150 33.71 -31.74 14.95
C ILE A 150 35.14 -32.24 14.76
N ASN A 151 35.79 -32.71 15.83
CA ASN A 151 37.15 -33.25 15.76
C ASN A 151 37.20 -34.71 15.28
N SER A 152 36.05 -35.30 14.94
CA SER A 152 36.06 -36.67 14.42
C SER A 152 36.86 -36.73 13.11
N PRO A 153 37.68 -37.78 12.89
CA PRO A 153 38.51 -37.89 11.70
C PRO A 153 37.72 -37.77 10.39
N ALA A 154 36.46 -38.24 10.37
CA ALA A 154 35.62 -38.18 9.18
C ALA A 154 35.08 -36.77 8.89
N ILE A 155 34.67 -36.01 9.91
CA ILE A 155 34.20 -34.63 9.73
C ILE A 155 35.37 -33.72 9.36
N GLN A 156 36.52 -33.89 9.99
CA GLN A 156 37.75 -33.19 9.62
C GLN A 156 38.16 -33.50 8.17
N GLU A 157 38.10 -34.76 7.76
CA GLU A 157 38.41 -35.17 6.38
C GLU A 157 37.40 -34.58 5.36
N ALA A 158 36.11 -34.56 5.70
CA ALA A 158 35.08 -33.99 4.85
C ALA A 158 35.19 -32.45 4.75
N ALA A 159 35.54 -31.79 5.87
CA ALA A 159 35.82 -30.35 5.90
C ALA A 159 37.01 -29.99 5.01
N LYS A 160 38.10 -30.78 5.05
CA LYS A 160 39.25 -30.58 4.15
C LYS A 160 38.83 -30.67 2.69
N LYS A 161 38.10 -31.73 2.32
CA LYS A 161 37.58 -31.92 0.95
C LYS A 161 36.65 -30.78 0.51
N GLY A 162 35.78 -30.30 1.40
CA GLY A 162 34.88 -29.18 1.13
C GLY A 162 35.63 -27.85 0.92
N ALA A 163 36.62 -27.56 1.77
CA ALA A 163 37.46 -26.37 1.61
C ALA A 163 38.28 -26.41 0.31
N ILE A 164 38.90 -27.56 0.00
CA ILE A 164 39.61 -27.81 -1.27
C ILE A 164 38.68 -27.62 -2.46
N PHE A 165 37.45 -28.14 -2.40
CA PHE A 165 36.46 -27.95 -3.45
C PHE A 165 36.17 -26.47 -3.71
N TYR A 166 35.95 -25.66 -2.68
CA TYR A 166 35.65 -24.24 -2.88
C TYR A 166 36.86 -23.46 -3.42
N ILE A 167 38.08 -23.84 -3.02
CA ILE A 167 39.31 -23.31 -3.61
C ILE A 167 39.36 -23.69 -5.10
N SER A 168 39.06 -24.95 -5.44
CA SER A 168 39.05 -25.44 -6.82
C SER A 168 38.05 -24.74 -7.75
N HIS A 169 37.06 -24.00 -7.18
CA HIS A 169 36.05 -23.24 -7.93
C HIS A 169 36.29 -21.72 -7.89
N GLY A 170 37.42 -21.28 -7.32
CA GLY A 170 37.78 -19.88 -7.19
C GLY A 170 36.94 -19.11 -6.18
N LEU A 171 36.51 -19.77 -5.10
CA LEU A 171 35.72 -19.18 -4.01
C LEU A 171 36.48 -19.26 -2.66
N PRO A 172 37.62 -18.54 -2.52
CA PRO A 172 38.47 -18.65 -1.33
C PRO A 172 37.74 -18.24 -0.04
N ASP A 173 36.79 -17.31 -0.10
CA ASP A 173 36.03 -16.87 1.08
C ASP A 173 35.18 -18.00 1.71
N LYS A 174 34.55 -18.85 0.88
CA LYS A 174 33.76 -20.00 1.38
C LYS A 174 34.65 -21.10 1.94
N ALA A 175 35.82 -21.31 1.34
CA ALA A 175 36.81 -22.24 1.89
C ALA A 175 37.30 -21.78 3.27
N ILE A 176 37.59 -20.48 3.41
CA ILE A 176 37.98 -19.87 4.70
C ILE A 176 36.85 -20.00 5.74
N GLU A 177 35.59 -19.88 5.33
CA GLU A 177 34.43 -20.08 6.23
C GLU A 177 34.38 -21.51 6.80
N ILE A 178 34.56 -22.53 5.96
CA ILE A 178 34.61 -23.94 6.37
C ILE A 178 35.78 -24.19 7.33
N ILE A 179 36.96 -23.67 6.99
CA ILE A 179 38.18 -23.81 7.79
C ILE A 179 37.95 -23.26 9.20
N LYS A 180 37.32 -22.09 9.31
CA LYS A 180 37.01 -21.46 10.59
C LYS A 180 35.92 -22.21 11.37
N ARG A 181 34.81 -22.58 10.73
CA ARG A 181 33.65 -23.18 11.42
C ARG A 181 33.86 -24.62 11.87
N LEU A 182 34.71 -25.38 11.18
CA LEU A 182 35.02 -26.78 11.52
C LEU A 182 36.41 -26.93 12.15
N HIS A 183 37.00 -25.81 12.59
CA HIS A 183 38.30 -25.75 13.28
C HIS A 183 39.41 -26.53 12.55
N LEU A 184 39.46 -26.43 11.22
CA LEU A 184 40.60 -26.98 10.48
C LEU A 184 41.87 -26.25 10.93
N PRO A 185 42.99 -26.96 11.16
CA PRO A 185 44.23 -26.32 11.57
C PRO A 185 44.64 -25.23 10.59
N ASP A 186 45.16 -24.09 11.05
CA ASP A 186 45.67 -23.04 10.16
C ASP A 186 46.75 -23.57 9.18
N SER A 187 47.49 -24.61 9.58
CA SER A 187 48.44 -25.32 8.73
C SER A 187 47.81 -26.02 7.52
N PHE A 188 46.49 -26.16 7.46
CA PHE A 188 45.76 -26.73 6.33
C PHE A 188 45.79 -25.80 5.11
N ILE A 189 45.68 -24.48 5.29
CA ILE A 189 45.76 -23.50 4.19
C ILE A 189 47.13 -23.59 3.51
N SER A 190 48.19 -23.83 4.30
CA SER A 190 49.55 -24.03 3.81
C SER A 190 49.88 -25.48 3.45
N SER A 191 48.89 -26.37 3.38
CA SER A 191 49.12 -27.77 3.01
C SER A 191 49.42 -27.92 1.52
N SER A 192 50.26 -28.90 1.16
CA SER A 192 50.58 -29.17 -0.24
C SER A 192 49.34 -29.44 -1.12
N GLU A 193 48.29 -30.00 -0.53
CA GLU A 193 47.02 -30.29 -1.22
C GLU A 193 46.26 -29.00 -1.57
N VAL A 194 46.15 -28.06 -0.63
CA VAL A 194 45.53 -26.75 -0.86
C VAL A 194 46.34 -25.90 -1.83
N LEU A 195 47.67 -25.91 -1.68
CA LEU A 195 48.57 -25.15 -2.55
C LEU A 195 48.51 -25.65 -4.00
N GLU A 196 48.47 -26.97 -4.23
CA GLU A 196 48.36 -27.53 -5.57
C GLU A 196 46.99 -27.23 -6.20
N VAL A 197 45.90 -27.32 -5.43
CA VAL A 197 44.56 -26.99 -5.93
C VAL A 197 44.43 -25.49 -6.23
N ALA A 198 44.98 -24.62 -5.38
CA ALA A 198 45.02 -23.18 -5.63
C ALA A 198 45.82 -22.88 -6.91
N LYS A 199 46.95 -23.56 -7.11
CA LYS A 199 47.76 -23.47 -8.33
C LYS A 199 46.97 -23.87 -9.58
N GLU A 200 46.29 -25.02 -9.54
CA GLU A 200 45.45 -25.52 -10.64
C GLU A 200 44.30 -24.55 -10.96
N THR A 201 43.65 -24.01 -9.93
CA THR A 201 42.54 -23.05 -10.08
C THR A 201 43.02 -21.73 -10.67
N ILE A 202 44.21 -21.25 -10.28
CA ILE A 202 44.81 -20.05 -10.88
C ILE A 202 45.08 -20.29 -12.37
N VAL A 203 45.64 -21.45 -12.73
CA VAL A 203 45.86 -21.84 -14.13
C VAL A 203 44.53 -21.91 -14.90
N GLU A 204 43.48 -22.48 -14.31
CA GLU A 204 42.14 -22.54 -14.90
C GLU A 204 41.50 -21.16 -15.05
N SER A 205 41.70 -20.26 -14.07
CA SER A 205 41.22 -18.88 -14.10
C SER A 205 41.88 -18.05 -15.22
N PHE A 206 43.04 -18.51 -15.70
CA PHE A 206 43.71 -17.96 -16.88
C PHE A 206 43.29 -18.62 -18.20
N SER A 207 42.39 -19.61 -18.17
CA SER A 207 41.82 -20.23 -19.38
C SER A 207 41.02 -19.23 -20.22
N TYR A 208 40.62 -19.64 -21.43
CA TYR A 208 40.01 -18.76 -22.43
C TYR A 208 38.81 -17.98 -21.88
N PHE A 209 37.97 -18.55 -21.03
CA PHE A 209 36.80 -17.86 -20.45
C PHE A 209 36.97 -17.53 -18.96
N GLY A 210 38.14 -17.77 -18.39
CA GLY A 210 38.40 -17.55 -16.97
C GLY A 210 38.43 -16.06 -16.60
N GLU A 211 38.03 -15.78 -15.37
CA GLU A 211 38.02 -14.44 -14.81
C GLU A 211 39.34 -14.15 -14.09
N PRO A 212 40.17 -13.21 -14.59
CA PRO A 212 41.54 -13.03 -14.08
C PRO A 212 41.58 -12.50 -12.64
N TYR A 213 40.52 -11.84 -12.18
CA TYR A 213 40.43 -11.37 -10.80
C TYR A 213 40.34 -12.54 -9.81
N ARG A 214 39.78 -13.70 -10.18
CA ARG A 214 39.72 -14.88 -9.31
C ARG A 214 41.11 -15.41 -9.00
N ALA A 215 42.01 -15.41 -9.98
CA ALA A 215 43.40 -15.79 -9.76
C ALA A 215 44.11 -14.84 -8.78
N ILE A 216 43.89 -13.53 -8.95
CA ILE A 216 44.43 -12.49 -8.05
C ILE A 216 43.84 -12.64 -6.64
N GLU A 217 42.55 -12.91 -6.53
CA GLU A 217 41.85 -13.06 -5.26
C GLU A 217 42.29 -14.32 -4.50
N ILE A 218 42.42 -15.45 -5.19
CA ILE A 218 42.99 -16.68 -4.62
C ILE A 218 44.40 -16.40 -4.10
N ASN A 219 45.25 -15.74 -4.90
CA ASN A 219 46.62 -15.42 -4.50
C ASN A 219 46.66 -14.57 -3.22
N LYS A 220 45.85 -13.50 -3.18
CA LYS A 220 45.82 -12.55 -2.05
C LYS A 220 45.14 -13.08 -0.80
N LYS A 221 44.06 -13.87 -0.93
CA LYS A 221 43.28 -14.37 0.21
C LYS A 221 43.90 -15.60 0.86
N LEU A 222 44.57 -16.44 0.07
CA LEU A 222 45.27 -17.62 0.57
C LEU A 222 46.75 -17.35 0.90
N ASP A 223 47.26 -16.17 0.58
CA ASP A 223 48.66 -15.76 0.79
C ASP A 223 49.63 -16.79 0.21
N LEU A 224 49.47 -17.08 -1.10
CA LEU A 224 50.18 -18.20 -1.71
C LEU A 224 51.69 -17.96 -1.73
N PRO A 225 52.50 -18.98 -1.43
CA PRO A 225 53.95 -18.90 -1.53
C PRO A 225 54.45 -18.52 -2.94
N ASP A 226 55.55 -17.75 -2.99
CA ASP A 226 56.17 -17.31 -4.23
C ASP A 226 56.51 -18.46 -5.19
N ASP A 227 56.85 -19.65 -4.70
CA ASP A 227 57.16 -20.82 -5.53
C ASP A 227 55.94 -21.39 -6.26
N ILE A 228 54.73 -21.20 -5.72
CA ILE A 228 53.46 -21.53 -6.38
C ILE A 228 53.12 -20.50 -7.46
N VAL A 229 53.16 -19.22 -7.10
CA VAL A 229 52.86 -18.09 -8.02
C VAL A 229 53.84 -18.06 -9.18
N ASN A 230 55.12 -18.38 -8.92
CA ASN A 230 56.19 -18.38 -9.92
C ASN A 230 56.40 -19.73 -10.60
N SER A 231 55.52 -20.69 -10.40
CA SER A 231 55.60 -21.99 -11.07
C SER A 231 55.50 -21.84 -12.60
N PRO A 232 56.17 -22.72 -13.38
CA PRO A 232 56.12 -22.67 -14.84
C PRO A 232 54.69 -22.71 -15.41
N GLU A 233 53.81 -23.49 -14.80
CA GLU A 233 52.42 -23.66 -15.24
C GLU A 233 51.60 -22.38 -15.07
N VAL A 234 51.68 -21.75 -13.88
CA VAL A 234 50.98 -20.49 -13.57
C VAL A 234 51.50 -19.36 -14.46
N ARG A 235 52.83 -19.27 -14.65
CA ARG A 235 53.44 -18.24 -15.50
C ARG A 235 53.04 -18.38 -16.97
N GLU A 236 53.07 -19.58 -17.54
CA GLU A 236 52.68 -19.77 -18.95
C GLU A 236 51.19 -19.52 -19.18
N ALA A 237 50.34 -19.90 -18.22
CA ALA A 237 48.91 -19.59 -18.27
C ALA A 237 48.65 -18.07 -18.14
N ALA A 238 49.33 -17.40 -17.21
CA ALA A 238 49.27 -15.95 -17.03
C ALA A 238 49.71 -15.21 -18.31
N LYS A 239 50.83 -15.59 -18.94
CA LYS A 239 51.29 -15.01 -20.21
C LYS A 239 50.21 -15.07 -21.30
N LYS A 240 49.61 -16.25 -21.50
CA LYS A 240 48.53 -16.44 -22.49
C LYS A 240 47.32 -15.56 -22.19
N LYS A 241 46.93 -15.48 -20.91
CA LYS A 241 45.82 -14.63 -20.46
C LYS A 241 46.14 -13.15 -20.66
N ILE A 242 47.35 -12.69 -20.32
CA ILE A 242 47.80 -11.30 -20.51
C ILE A 242 47.77 -10.91 -21.99
N ILE A 243 48.32 -11.74 -22.88
CA ILE A 243 48.24 -11.52 -24.34
C ILE A 243 46.80 -11.38 -24.77
N LYS A 244 45.91 -12.24 -24.28
CA LYS A 244 44.49 -12.19 -24.61
C LYS A 244 43.84 -10.90 -24.10
N GLU A 245 43.96 -10.58 -22.81
CA GLU A 245 43.40 -9.36 -22.21
C GLU A 245 43.91 -8.12 -22.94
N MET A 246 45.19 -8.10 -23.32
CA MET A 246 45.78 -7.02 -24.11
C MET A 246 45.10 -6.87 -25.48
N ALA A 247 44.94 -7.95 -26.24
CA ALA A 247 44.30 -7.93 -27.55
C ALA A 247 42.82 -7.49 -27.51
N PHE A 248 42.11 -7.75 -26.41
CA PHE A 248 40.74 -7.26 -26.18
C PHE A 248 40.68 -5.80 -25.72
N GLY A 249 41.82 -5.19 -25.37
CA GLY A 249 41.90 -3.85 -24.82
C GLY A 249 41.67 -3.78 -23.31
N ASN A 250 41.73 -4.88 -22.57
CA ASN A 250 41.63 -4.89 -21.11
C ASN A 250 43.00 -4.60 -20.47
N VAL A 251 43.50 -3.39 -20.73
CA VAL A 251 44.86 -2.94 -20.36
C VAL A 251 45.13 -3.08 -18.87
N HIS A 252 44.17 -2.71 -18.03
CA HIS A 252 44.34 -2.77 -16.58
C HIS A 252 44.51 -4.21 -16.08
N ASN A 253 43.62 -5.13 -16.50
CA ASN A 253 43.72 -6.54 -16.13
C ASN A 253 45.03 -7.14 -16.63
N ALA A 254 45.44 -6.82 -17.86
CA ALA A 254 46.68 -7.33 -18.42
C ALA A 254 47.92 -6.85 -17.64
N ILE A 255 47.92 -5.60 -17.18
CA ILE A 255 48.99 -5.03 -16.36
C ILE A 255 48.97 -5.60 -14.93
N GLU A 256 47.80 -5.73 -14.31
CA GLU A 256 47.71 -6.33 -12.97
C GLU A 256 48.16 -7.79 -12.97
N LEU A 257 47.74 -8.57 -13.95
CA LEU A 257 48.20 -9.93 -14.13
C LEU A 257 49.71 -10.00 -14.38
N LYS A 258 50.26 -9.05 -15.17
CA LYS A 258 51.70 -8.94 -15.39
C LYS A 258 52.42 -8.67 -14.06
N ASN A 259 51.97 -7.70 -13.29
CA ASN A 259 52.60 -7.31 -12.02
C ASN A 259 52.52 -8.43 -10.97
N GLU A 260 51.41 -9.17 -10.93
CA GLU A 260 51.17 -10.20 -9.93
C GLU A 260 51.86 -11.54 -10.30
N PHE A 261 51.90 -11.91 -11.58
CA PHE A 261 52.31 -13.25 -12.01
C PHE A 261 53.54 -13.30 -12.96
N ILE A 262 53.98 -12.17 -13.55
CA ILE A 262 55.08 -12.14 -14.53
C ILE A 262 56.20 -11.19 -14.11
N ALA A 263 57.32 -11.76 -13.62
CA ALA A 263 58.47 -10.99 -13.14
C ALA A 263 59.65 -10.85 -14.14
N GLN A 264 59.54 -11.35 -15.39
CA GLN A 264 60.67 -11.40 -16.34
C GLN A 264 60.56 -10.40 -17.51
N GLU A 265 61.66 -9.71 -17.83
CA GLU A 265 61.79 -8.70 -18.90
C GLU A 265 61.58 -9.25 -20.33
N ASP A 266 61.76 -10.56 -20.56
CA ASP A 266 61.71 -11.16 -21.90
C ASP A 266 60.29 -11.30 -22.48
N PHE A 267 59.23 -11.23 -21.65
CA PHE A 267 57.84 -11.36 -22.12
C PHE A 267 57.39 -10.17 -22.98
N ASP A 268 57.78 -8.96 -22.58
CA ASP A 268 57.41 -7.72 -23.25
C ASP A 268 57.97 -7.65 -24.68
N SER A 269 59.08 -8.33 -24.93
CA SER A 269 59.73 -8.39 -26.26
C SER A 269 59.22 -9.55 -27.13
N SER A 270 58.25 -10.34 -26.66
CA SER A 270 57.73 -11.46 -27.45
C SER A 270 56.87 -10.98 -28.63
N PRO A 271 57.01 -11.58 -29.83
CA PRO A 271 56.20 -11.24 -30.99
C PRO A 271 54.69 -11.34 -30.72
N GLU A 272 54.27 -12.31 -29.91
CA GLU A 272 52.88 -12.56 -29.55
C GLU A 272 52.32 -11.45 -28.66
N PHE A 273 53.09 -10.97 -27.68
CA PHE A 273 52.69 -9.86 -26.84
C PHE A 273 52.66 -8.54 -27.62
N GLN A 274 53.67 -8.27 -28.45
CA GLN A 274 53.72 -7.07 -29.29
C GLN A 274 52.53 -6.98 -30.26
N LYS A 275 52.15 -8.12 -30.89
CA LYS A 275 50.97 -8.17 -31.74
C LYS A 275 49.67 -7.90 -30.96
N ALA A 276 49.51 -8.51 -29.78
CA ALA A 276 48.34 -8.25 -28.94
C ALA A 276 48.27 -6.81 -28.42
N LEU A 277 49.44 -6.21 -28.16
CA LEU A 277 49.59 -4.81 -27.80
C LEU A 277 49.13 -3.89 -28.93
N GLU A 278 49.51 -4.16 -30.18
CA GLU A 278 49.03 -3.43 -31.37
C GLU A 278 47.49 -3.50 -31.51
N GLU A 279 46.91 -4.70 -31.40
CA GLU A 279 45.46 -4.92 -31.51
C GLU A 279 44.69 -4.21 -30.38
N GLY A 280 45.19 -4.28 -29.14
CA GLY A 280 44.63 -3.60 -27.98
C GLY A 280 44.72 -2.08 -28.09
N LEU A 281 45.88 -1.56 -28.51
CA LEU A 281 46.10 -0.14 -28.77
C LEU A 281 45.15 0.38 -29.83
N TYR A 282 44.99 -0.33 -30.95
CA TYR A 282 44.08 0.07 -32.01
C TYR A 282 42.65 0.21 -31.50
N ARG A 283 42.14 -0.79 -30.76
CA ARG A 283 40.79 -0.74 -30.16
C ARG A 283 40.62 0.45 -29.21
N LYS A 284 41.64 0.72 -28.37
CA LYS A 284 41.59 1.81 -27.40
C LYS A 284 41.64 3.19 -28.04
N VAL A 285 42.46 3.33 -29.08
CA VAL A 285 42.52 4.51 -29.93
C VAL A 285 41.17 4.75 -30.62
N SER A 286 40.58 3.73 -31.25
CA SER A 286 39.28 3.84 -31.92
C SER A 286 38.14 4.23 -30.98
N ASN A 287 38.25 3.90 -29.68
CA ASN A 287 37.27 4.27 -28.66
C ASN A 287 37.56 5.63 -28.00
N GLY A 288 38.72 6.23 -28.28
CA GLY A 288 39.17 7.47 -27.65
C GLY A 288 39.54 7.30 -26.17
N ASP A 289 39.93 6.09 -25.75
CA ASP A 289 40.30 5.78 -24.36
C ASP A 289 41.73 6.26 -24.07
N VAL A 290 41.82 7.56 -23.78
CA VAL A 290 43.09 8.28 -23.69
C VAL A 290 44.02 7.75 -22.60
N TYR A 291 43.47 7.50 -21.41
CA TYR A 291 44.24 7.01 -20.27
C TYR A 291 44.89 5.66 -20.58
N ASP A 292 44.15 4.74 -21.19
CA ASP A 292 44.65 3.41 -21.55
C ASP A 292 45.74 3.49 -22.62
N VAL A 293 45.62 4.39 -23.60
CA VAL A 293 46.66 4.60 -24.63
C VAL A 293 47.94 5.16 -24.01
N ILE A 294 47.83 6.12 -23.08
CA ILE A 294 48.97 6.68 -22.36
C ILE A 294 49.59 5.63 -21.43
N LYS A 295 48.75 4.85 -20.73
CA LYS A 295 49.18 3.78 -19.84
C LYS A 295 49.93 2.70 -20.59
N ILE A 296 49.43 2.26 -21.75
CA ILE A 296 50.14 1.35 -22.64
C ILE A 296 51.49 1.96 -23.05
N LYS A 297 51.50 3.20 -23.55
CA LYS A 297 52.73 3.85 -23.98
C LYS A 297 53.77 3.93 -22.86
N ASN A 298 53.36 4.26 -21.64
CA ASN A 298 54.26 4.49 -20.52
C ASN A 298 54.72 3.19 -19.84
N GLU A 299 53.83 2.21 -19.69
CA GLU A 299 54.11 0.98 -18.94
C GLU A 299 54.56 -0.19 -19.82
N LEU A 300 54.23 -0.17 -21.12
CA LEU A 300 54.47 -1.28 -22.05
C LEU A 300 55.22 -0.86 -23.35
N GLY A 301 55.31 0.44 -23.63
CA GLY A 301 55.91 0.96 -24.86
C GLY A 301 54.95 0.93 -26.07
N LEU A 302 55.28 1.67 -27.13
CA LEU A 302 54.53 1.62 -28.39
C LEU A 302 55.27 0.74 -29.41
N PRO A 303 54.55 -0.13 -30.14
CA PRO A 303 55.13 -0.89 -31.25
C PRO A 303 55.75 0.03 -32.31
N GLU A 304 56.88 -0.37 -32.88
CA GLU A 304 57.65 0.45 -33.82
C GLU A 304 56.83 0.76 -35.08
N GLY A 305 56.67 2.05 -35.42
CA GLY A 305 55.90 2.48 -36.59
C GLY A 305 54.38 2.54 -36.42
N PHE A 306 53.81 2.09 -35.29
CA PHE A 306 52.37 2.07 -35.02
C PHE A 306 51.70 3.44 -35.20
N SER A 307 52.32 4.50 -34.64
CA SER A 307 51.79 5.87 -34.73
C SER A 307 51.71 6.41 -36.16
N ASN A 308 52.38 5.80 -37.14
CA ASN A 308 52.41 6.28 -38.53
C ASN A 308 51.43 5.52 -39.44
N LEU A 309 50.69 4.54 -38.93
CA LEU A 309 49.72 3.79 -39.71
C LEU A 309 48.49 4.67 -40.05
N PRO A 310 48.07 4.76 -41.33
CA PRO A 310 46.91 5.55 -41.74
C PRO A 310 45.63 5.19 -40.97
N GLU A 311 45.42 3.90 -40.71
CA GLU A 311 44.26 3.38 -39.99
C GLU A 311 44.26 3.80 -38.51
N VAL A 312 45.44 3.89 -37.90
CA VAL A 312 45.60 4.42 -36.54
C VAL A 312 45.31 5.91 -36.53
N GLN A 313 45.89 6.67 -37.46
CA GLN A 313 45.65 8.11 -37.59
C GLN A 313 44.15 8.44 -37.73
N GLU A 314 43.43 7.68 -38.55
CA GLU A 314 41.99 7.86 -38.74
C GLU A 314 41.18 7.46 -37.50
N ALA A 315 41.51 6.32 -36.88
CA ALA A 315 40.88 5.88 -35.64
C ALA A 315 41.04 6.90 -34.50
N VAL A 316 42.21 7.56 -34.42
CA VAL A 316 42.39 8.64 -33.44
C VAL A 316 41.51 9.85 -33.78
N ARG A 317 41.43 10.27 -35.06
CA ARG A 317 40.58 11.40 -35.46
C ARG A 317 39.12 11.18 -35.07
N GLU A 318 38.57 10.01 -35.40
CA GLU A 318 37.18 9.66 -35.06
C GLU A 318 36.98 9.57 -33.55
N GLY A 319 37.92 8.96 -32.82
CA GLY A 319 37.89 8.87 -31.36
C GLY A 319 37.88 10.26 -30.71
N LEU A 320 38.74 11.18 -31.18
CA LEU A 320 38.84 12.54 -30.67
C LEU A 320 37.57 13.37 -30.92
N ILE A 321 36.99 13.31 -32.12
CA ILE A 321 35.71 13.99 -32.43
C ILE A 321 34.58 13.42 -31.57
N ARG A 322 34.50 12.09 -31.46
CA ARG A 322 33.48 11.40 -30.66
C ARG A 322 33.58 11.81 -29.19
N LYS A 323 34.80 11.85 -28.63
CA LYS A 323 35.02 12.24 -27.24
C LYS A 323 34.68 13.72 -27.00
N LEU A 324 35.04 14.65 -27.88
CA LEU A 324 34.63 16.06 -27.77
C LEU A 324 33.12 16.28 -27.97
N GLY A 325 32.41 15.35 -28.64
CA GLY A 325 30.98 15.46 -28.90
C GLY A 325 30.05 14.93 -27.79
N HIS A 326 30.55 14.11 -26.86
CA HIS A 326 29.72 13.40 -25.85
C HIS A 326 29.61 14.09 -24.49
N GLY A 327 30.24 15.26 -24.29
CA GLY A 327 29.95 16.11 -23.14
C GLY A 327 30.34 15.55 -21.76
N GLY A 328 31.42 14.77 -21.70
CA GLY A 328 31.62 13.82 -20.61
C GLY A 328 32.76 14.08 -19.62
N TYR A 329 33.48 15.21 -19.64
CA TYR A 329 34.81 15.21 -19.02
C TYR A 329 35.03 16.01 -17.72
N TYR A 330 35.86 15.40 -16.86
CA TYR A 330 36.63 16.02 -15.78
C TYR A 330 37.83 16.79 -16.37
N THR A 331 38.35 17.76 -15.63
CA THR A 331 39.34 18.76 -16.06
C THR A 331 40.71 18.25 -16.51
N GLU A 332 41.01 16.96 -16.36
CA GLU A 332 42.32 16.37 -16.71
C GLU A 332 42.39 15.91 -18.18
N ASP A 333 41.27 15.54 -18.80
CA ASP A 333 41.23 14.91 -20.12
C ASP A 333 41.54 15.84 -21.30
N VAL A 334 41.35 17.16 -21.15
CA VAL A 334 41.74 18.14 -22.17
C VAL A 334 43.25 18.25 -22.29
N ARG A 335 44.03 18.03 -21.22
CA ARG A 335 45.50 17.90 -21.36
C ARG A 335 45.86 16.62 -22.09
N HIS A 336 45.22 15.52 -21.71
CA HIS A 336 45.51 14.22 -22.32
C HIS A 336 45.13 14.17 -23.81
N TYR A 337 44.15 14.96 -24.25
CA TYR A 337 43.84 15.23 -25.66
C TYR A 337 45.07 15.72 -26.46
N PHE A 338 45.79 16.71 -25.93
CA PHE A 338 47.01 17.21 -26.56
C PHE A 338 48.19 16.24 -26.39
N GLU A 339 48.22 15.47 -25.31
CA GLU A 339 49.20 14.39 -25.14
C GLU A 339 49.01 13.28 -26.16
N ILE A 340 47.78 12.95 -26.58
CA ILE A 340 47.52 12.01 -27.68
C ILE A 340 47.99 12.58 -29.01
N ILE A 341 47.62 13.82 -29.34
CA ILE A 341 48.05 14.46 -30.60
C ILE A 341 49.58 14.43 -30.68
N LYS A 342 50.25 14.70 -29.57
CA LYS A 342 51.70 14.67 -29.45
C LYS A 342 52.28 13.25 -29.42
N ALA A 343 51.62 12.30 -28.76
CA ALA A 343 52.08 10.92 -28.61
C ALA A 343 51.93 10.12 -29.90
N LEU A 344 50.90 10.41 -30.70
CA LEU A 344 50.56 9.72 -31.94
C LEU A 344 50.86 10.57 -33.19
N ASN A 345 51.54 11.72 -33.06
CA ASN A 345 51.95 12.59 -34.17
C ASN A 345 50.82 12.98 -35.15
N ILE A 346 49.64 13.35 -34.64
CA ILE A 346 48.50 13.71 -35.50
C ILE A 346 48.77 15.05 -36.22
N PRO A 347 48.50 15.16 -37.53
CA PRO A 347 48.62 16.40 -38.28
C PRO A 347 47.81 17.57 -37.69
N ARG A 348 48.41 18.78 -37.67
CA ARG A 348 47.79 20.00 -37.08
C ARG A 348 46.57 20.50 -37.85
N ASP A 349 46.48 20.24 -39.15
CA ASP A 349 45.36 20.61 -40.01
C ASP A 349 44.05 19.92 -39.63
N PHE A 350 44.10 18.81 -38.89
CA PHE A 350 42.91 18.18 -38.30
C PHE A 350 42.18 19.08 -37.30
N ALA A 351 42.90 19.88 -36.52
CA ALA A 351 42.29 20.79 -35.53
C ALA A 351 41.50 21.93 -36.19
N ASP A 352 41.78 22.24 -37.45
CA ASP A 352 41.08 23.25 -38.24
C ASP A 352 39.90 22.65 -39.03
N SER A 353 39.65 21.34 -38.94
CA SER A 353 38.55 20.70 -39.67
C SER A 353 37.18 21.16 -39.14
N PRO A 354 36.18 21.37 -40.03
CA PRO A 354 34.84 21.80 -39.63
C PRO A 354 34.19 20.90 -38.57
N GLU A 355 34.36 19.59 -38.72
CA GLU A 355 33.80 18.57 -37.84
C GLU A 355 34.38 18.68 -36.43
N PHE A 356 35.69 18.89 -36.35
CA PHE A 356 36.40 19.05 -35.10
C PHE A 356 36.08 20.39 -34.40
N GLN A 357 36.03 21.48 -35.17
CA GLN A 357 35.64 22.81 -34.69
C GLN A 357 34.22 22.84 -34.14
N GLU A 358 33.29 22.10 -34.74
CA GLU A 358 31.92 22.01 -34.27
C GLU A 358 31.81 21.19 -32.97
N ALA A 359 32.56 20.09 -32.84
CA ALA A 359 32.66 19.34 -31.59
C ALA A 359 33.25 20.21 -30.46
N ALA A 360 34.30 20.98 -30.75
CA ALA A 360 34.92 21.89 -29.79
C ALA A 360 33.95 22.98 -29.29
N LYS A 361 33.10 23.56 -30.17
CA LYS A 361 32.07 24.52 -29.75
C LYS A 361 31.07 23.93 -28.77
N LYS A 362 30.58 22.71 -29.03
CA LYS A 362 29.62 22.02 -28.16
C LYS A 362 30.23 21.77 -26.78
N GLU A 363 31.48 21.32 -26.74
CA GLU A 363 32.19 21.11 -25.48
C GLU A 363 32.42 22.41 -24.71
N ILE A 364 32.76 23.51 -25.40
CA ILE A 364 32.91 24.82 -24.76
C ILE A 364 31.61 25.30 -24.12
N ILE A 365 30.46 25.13 -24.78
CA ILE A 365 29.14 25.48 -24.23
C ILE A 365 28.87 24.65 -22.98
N LEU A 366 29.11 23.34 -23.04
CA LEU A 366 28.91 22.46 -21.90
C LEU A 366 29.86 22.79 -20.74
N MET A 367 31.12 23.13 -21.02
CA MET A 367 32.09 23.54 -20.00
C MET A 367 31.65 24.83 -19.32
N VAL A 368 31.05 25.76 -20.07
CA VAL A 368 30.40 26.94 -19.51
C VAL A 368 29.22 26.54 -18.62
N GLU A 369 28.34 25.62 -19.06
CA GLU A 369 27.24 25.09 -18.25
C GLU A 369 27.72 24.40 -16.96
N LYS A 370 28.91 23.80 -16.97
CA LYS A 370 29.57 23.16 -15.81
C LYS A 370 30.47 24.11 -15.01
N ARG A 371 30.50 25.42 -15.32
CA ARG A 371 31.33 26.46 -14.66
C ARG A 371 32.85 26.26 -14.79
N ALA A 372 33.29 25.50 -15.77
CA ALA A 372 34.69 25.28 -16.09
C ALA A 372 35.21 26.39 -17.03
N PHE A 373 35.04 27.67 -16.66
CA PHE A 373 35.31 28.82 -17.54
C PHE A 373 36.76 28.93 -18.00
N SER A 374 37.71 28.68 -17.09
CA SER A 374 39.15 28.64 -17.43
C SER A 374 39.44 27.58 -18.50
N TRP A 375 38.72 26.45 -18.47
CA TRP A 375 38.84 25.38 -19.46
C TRP A 375 38.11 25.71 -20.74
N ALA A 376 36.92 26.29 -20.70
CA ALA A 376 36.22 26.80 -21.88
C ALA A 376 37.08 27.84 -22.63
N ILE A 377 37.71 28.76 -21.91
CA ILE A 377 38.65 29.76 -22.45
C ILE A 377 39.92 29.08 -22.97
N ARG A 378 40.44 28.07 -22.27
CA ARG A 378 41.62 27.32 -22.70
C ARG A 378 41.36 26.53 -23.98
N ILE A 379 40.26 25.77 -24.06
CA ILE A 379 39.82 25.06 -25.27
C ILE A 379 39.63 26.05 -26.42
N LYS A 380 38.97 27.19 -26.18
CA LYS A 380 38.83 28.26 -27.17
C LYS A 380 40.19 28.76 -27.68
N ASN A 381 41.13 29.04 -26.78
CA ASN A 381 42.42 29.60 -27.15
C ASN A 381 43.34 28.56 -27.82
N GLU A 382 43.33 27.32 -27.34
CA GLU A 382 44.17 26.23 -27.86
C GLU A 382 43.61 25.65 -29.17
N LEU A 383 42.29 25.70 -29.40
CA LEU A 383 41.62 25.22 -30.63
C LEU A 383 41.13 26.37 -31.55
N ASN A 384 41.42 27.62 -31.21
CA ASN A 384 41.07 28.82 -31.97
C ASN A 384 39.57 28.97 -32.36
N VAL A 385 38.67 28.63 -31.43
CA VAL A 385 37.20 28.69 -31.64
C VAL A 385 36.66 30.13 -31.50
N SER A 386 35.67 30.51 -32.32
CA SER A 386 35.06 31.86 -32.31
C SER A 386 34.48 32.27 -30.93
N GLY A 387 34.67 33.53 -30.53
CA GLY A 387 34.39 34.04 -29.18
C GLY A 387 32.94 34.42 -28.87
N ASP A 388 32.11 34.70 -29.87
CA ASP A 388 30.77 35.30 -29.67
C ASP A 388 29.80 34.34 -28.94
N ILE A 389 29.92 33.03 -29.22
CA ILE A 389 29.08 31.98 -28.63
C ILE A 389 29.37 31.84 -27.13
N ILE A 390 30.63 32.04 -26.74
CA ILE A 390 31.11 31.88 -25.37
C ILE A 390 30.57 33.00 -24.48
N GLN A 391 30.61 34.24 -24.96
CA GLN A 391 30.09 35.39 -24.22
C GLN A 391 28.59 35.23 -23.91
N LYS A 392 27.81 34.72 -24.88
CA LYS A 392 26.38 34.46 -24.69
C LYS A 392 26.12 33.32 -23.70
N ALA A 393 26.89 32.24 -23.77
CA ALA A 393 26.77 31.12 -22.84
C ALA A 393 27.14 31.53 -21.40
N ILE A 394 28.22 32.30 -21.24
CA ILE A 394 28.66 32.83 -19.93
C ILE A 394 27.58 33.73 -19.33
N LYS A 395 26.98 34.63 -20.11
CA LYS A 395 25.89 35.50 -19.66
C LYS A 395 24.70 34.70 -19.09
N ASN A 396 24.23 33.71 -19.85
CA ASN A 396 23.12 32.86 -19.40
C ASN A 396 23.49 32.07 -18.14
N LYS A 397 24.72 31.58 -18.07
CA LYS A 397 25.18 30.83 -16.89
C LYS A 397 25.30 31.72 -15.65
N ILE A 398 25.79 32.94 -15.78
CA ILE A 398 25.84 33.90 -14.66
C ILE A 398 24.42 34.19 -14.14
N LEU A 399 23.43 34.35 -15.02
CA LEU A 399 22.03 34.53 -14.61
C LEU A 399 21.48 33.32 -13.87
N GLU A 400 21.74 32.12 -14.38
CA GLU A 400 21.36 30.85 -13.74
C GLU A 400 22.04 30.70 -12.37
N ASP A 401 23.34 30.98 -12.30
CA ASP A 401 24.17 30.83 -11.10
C ASP A 401 23.76 31.80 -10.00
N LEU A 402 23.49 33.06 -10.35
CA LEU A 402 22.96 34.06 -9.42
C LEU A 402 21.57 33.64 -8.91
N SER A 403 20.70 33.14 -9.80
CA SER A 403 19.36 32.67 -9.42
C SER A 403 19.39 31.44 -8.51
N ASN A 404 20.41 30.59 -8.67
CA ASN A 404 20.60 29.36 -7.89
C ASN A 404 21.51 29.53 -6.65
N GLY A 405 21.91 30.76 -6.28
CA GLY A 405 22.66 31.01 -5.05
C GLY A 405 24.19 30.93 -5.13
N TYR A 406 24.76 30.80 -6.32
CA TYR A 406 26.20 30.60 -6.56
C TYR A 406 26.99 31.90 -6.77
N ILE A 407 26.79 32.84 -5.86
CA ILE A 407 27.14 34.26 -6.01
C ILE A 407 28.65 34.50 -6.00
N LEU A 408 29.43 33.74 -5.23
CA LEU A 408 30.90 33.85 -5.23
C LEU A 408 31.48 33.52 -6.61
N TYR A 409 30.95 32.50 -7.28
CA TYR A 409 31.36 32.13 -8.63
C TYR A 409 30.98 33.20 -9.65
N SER A 410 29.74 33.70 -9.58
CA SER A 410 29.29 34.80 -10.44
C SER A 410 30.11 36.08 -10.22
N LYS A 411 30.51 36.39 -8.97
CA LYS A 411 31.36 37.53 -8.63
C LYS A 411 32.75 37.41 -9.24
N GLU A 412 33.41 36.29 -9.02
CA GLU A 412 34.75 36.05 -9.59
C GLU A 412 34.74 36.17 -11.11
N GLU A 413 33.67 35.70 -11.77
CA GLU A 413 33.55 35.80 -13.23
C GLU A 413 33.17 37.20 -13.72
N ILE A 414 32.34 37.94 -12.99
CA ILE A 414 32.04 39.35 -13.27
C ILE A 414 33.29 40.23 -13.06
N GLU A 415 34.10 39.97 -12.04
CA GLU A 415 35.37 40.68 -11.78
C GLU A 415 36.43 40.40 -12.86
N LYS A 416 36.43 39.18 -13.41
CA LYS A 416 37.31 38.80 -14.54
C LYS A 416 36.82 39.36 -15.89
N ASN A 417 35.56 39.78 -16.01
CA ASN A 417 34.94 40.25 -17.27
C ASN A 417 34.12 41.55 -17.09
N PRO A 418 34.76 42.70 -16.81
CA PRO A 418 34.09 43.93 -16.34
C PRO A 418 33.26 44.72 -17.37
N ASP A 419 33.33 44.40 -18.66
CA ASP A 419 32.67 45.17 -19.75
C ASP A 419 31.19 44.83 -19.99
N LEU A 420 30.57 43.99 -19.17
CA LEU A 420 29.12 43.73 -19.25
C LEU A 420 28.34 44.87 -18.57
N GLU A 421 27.95 45.94 -19.29
CA GLU A 421 26.92 46.87 -18.75
C GLU A 421 25.56 46.20 -18.52
N GLU A 422 25.36 45.01 -19.10
CA GLU A 422 24.23 44.12 -18.84
C GLU A 422 24.32 43.42 -17.46
N THR A 423 25.44 43.52 -16.75
CA THR A 423 25.65 42.92 -15.42
C THR A 423 24.76 43.53 -14.37
N LYS A 424 24.51 44.84 -14.41
CA LYS A 424 23.63 45.51 -13.43
C LYS A 424 22.18 45.06 -13.56
N GLU A 425 21.70 44.83 -14.78
CA GLU A 425 20.37 44.28 -15.03
C GLU A 425 20.31 42.79 -14.70
N ALA A 426 21.37 42.02 -14.95
CA ALA A 426 21.46 40.61 -14.53
C ALA A 426 21.43 40.46 -13.00
N ILE A 427 22.15 41.32 -12.29
CA ILE A 427 22.12 41.40 -10.83
C ILE A 427 20.73 41.85 -10.34
N LYS A 428 20.10 42.86 -10.96
CA LYS A 428 18.74 43.31 -10.61
C LYS A 428 17.69 42.21 -10.84
N GLY A 429 17.79 41.49 -11.96
CA GLY A 429 16.95 40.34 -12.30
C GLY A 429 17.06 39.22 -11.28
N SER A 430 18.29 38.79 -10.99
CA SER A 430 18.52 37.76 -9.98
C SER A 430 18.13 38.19 -8.57
N LEU A 431 18.30 39.48 -8.23
CA LEU A 431 17.80 40.03 -6.97
C LEU A 431 16.26 39.94 -6.92
N MET A 432 15.55 40.25 -8.01
CA MET A 432 14.09 40.12 -8.10
C MET A 432 13.65 38.65 -7.97
N ASP A 433 14.34 37.70 -8.63
CA ASP A 433 14.03 36.28 -8.56
C ASP A 433 14.30 35.70 -7.16
N SER A 434 15.42 36.09 -6.56
CA SER A 434 15.78 35.69 -5.19
C SER A 434 14.81 36.28 -4.16
N LEU A 435 14.36 37.52 -4.36
CA LEU A 435 13.31 38.13 -3.55
C LEU A 435 11.96 37.42 -3.74
N ALA A 436 11.58 37.09 -4.97
CA ALA A 436 10.32 36.40 -5.27
C ALA A 436 10.26 34.97 -4.70
N ASN A 437 11.41 34.31 -4.57
CA ASN A 437 11.55 32.97 -3.95
C ASN A 437 11.90 33.02 -2.45
N VAL A 438 12.06 34.23 -1.88
CA VAL A 438 12.47 34.47 -0.50
C VAL A 438 13.79 33.80 -0.11
N ASP A 439 14.75 33.78 -1.01
CA ASP A 439 16.10 33.31 -0.73
C ASP A 439 16.92 34.41 -0.02
N THR A 440 16.63 34.58 1.27
CA THR A 440 17.21 35.62 2.13
C THR A 440 18.74 35.55 2.19
N GLN A 441 19.29 34.34 2.18
CA GLN A 441 20.73 34.11 2.18
C GLN A 441 21.35 34.50 0.84
N ASN A 442 20.69 34.18 -0.27
CA ASN A 442 21.18 34.56 -1.60
C ASN A 442 21.16 36.07 -1.77
N VAL A 443 20.07 36.74 -1.37
CA VAL A 443 20.00 38.21 -1.39
C VAL A 443 21.09 38.82 -0.51
N GLU A 444 21.23 38.48 0.77
CA GLU A 444 22.27 39.05 1.64
C GLU A 444 23.69 38.86 1.08
N LYS A 445 23.96 37.69 0.52
CA LYS A 445 25.23 37.41 -0.13
C LYS A 445 25.39 38.24 -1.41
N ILE A 446 24.37 38.40 -2.26
CA ILE A 446 24.39 39.27 -3.46
C ILE A 446 24.70 40.71 -3.03
N LEU A 447 24.03 41.21 -1.99
CA LEU A 447 24.21 42.55 -1.44
C LEU A 447 25.65 42.79 -0.94
N LYS A 448 26.16 41.86 -0.13
CA LYS A 448 27.51 41.93 0.44
C LYS A 448 28.60 41.80 -0.62
N ILE A 449 28.35 40.98 -1.64
CA ILE A 449 29.34 40.63 -2.65
C ILE A 449 29.44 41.69 -3.75
N PHE A 450 28.31 42.24 -4.21
CA PHE A 450 28.24 43.20 -5.33
C PHE A 450 28.12 44.66 -4.91
N ASN A 451 28.09 44.96 -3.60
CA ASN A 451 28.02 46.33 -3.07
C ASN A 451 26.86 47.15 -3.68
N ILE A 452 25.70 46.52 -3.81
CA ILE A 452 24.48 47.11 -4.40
C ILE A 452 23.95 48.17 -3.44
N SER A 453 23.59 49.34 -3.96
CA SER A 453 23.00 50.40 -3.14
C SER A 453 21.60 50.05 -2.67
N ASP A 454 21.24 50.49 -1.46
CA ASP A 454 19.92 50.28 -0.87
C ASP A 454 18.77 50.69 -1.81
N LEU A 455 18.99 51.70 -2.66
CA LEU A 455 18.01 52.18 -3.65
C LEU A 455 17.56 51.09 -4.64
N ILE A 456 18.50 50.28 -5.16
CA ILE A 456 18.20 49.22 -6.14
C ILE A 456 17.42 48.08 -5.47
N ILE A 457 17.73 47.79 -4.21
CA ILE A 457 17.05 46.79 -3.39
C ILE A 457 15.60 47.23 -3.14
N GLN A 458 15.41 48.51 -2.79
CA GLN A 458 14.11 49.08 -2.53
C GLN A 458 13.23 49.07 -3.79
N GLU A 459 13.77 49.35 -4.97
CA GLU A 459 13.03 49.23 -6.24
C GLU A 459 12.61 47.79 -6.57
N ALA A 460 13.55 46.84 -6.46
CA ALA A 460 13.27 45.42 -6.73
C ALA A 460 12.23 44.86 -5.76
N ALA A 461 12.40 45.13 -4.46
CA ALA A 461 11.46 44.73 -3.43
C ALA A 461 10.08 45.39 -3.62
N LYS A 462 10.01 46.68 -4.00
CA LYS A 462 8.74 47.35 -4.32
C LYS A 462 7.97 46.57 -5.40
N LYS A 463 8.64 46.19 -6.49
CA LYS A 463 8.00 45.49 -7.61
C LYS A 463 7.50 44.09 -7.21
N VAL A 464 8.33 43.32 -6.52
CA VAL A 464 7.97 41.97 -6.06
C VAL A 464 6.84 42.02 -5.03
N LEU A 465 6.86 42.97 -4.09
CA LEU A 465 5.79 43.13 -3.10
C LEU A 465 4.45 43.48 -3.76
N ILE A 466 4.41 44.38 -4.76
CA ILE A 466 3.17 44.71 -5.48
C ILE A 466 2.61 43.48 -6.22
N ASP A 467 3.48 42.71 -6.90
CA ASP A 467 3.09 41.52 -7.66
C ASP A 467 2.52 40.42 -6.74
N LYS A 468 3.20 40.17 -5.62
CA LYS A 468 2.79 39.16 -4.63
C LYS A 468 1.54 39.56 -3.86
N LEU A 469 1.38 40.84 -3.51
CA LEU A 469 0.13 41.36 -2.94
C LEU A 469 -1.04 41.27 -3.93
N SER A 470 -0.80 41.54 -5.22
CA SER A 470 -1.84 41.49 -6.25
C SER A 470 -2.31 40.07 -6.58
N SER A 471 -1.41 39.09 -6.49
CA SER A 471 -1.70 37.66 -6.69
C SER A 471 -2.20 36.94 -5.44
N GLY A 472 -2.16 37.60 -4.27
CA GLY A 472 -2.62 37.04 -3.00
C GLY A 472 -1.62 36.11 -2.30
N ASP A 473 -0.33 36.18 -2.65
CA ASP A 473 0.75 35.35 -2.08
C ASP A 473 1.37 36.02 -0.84
N ILE A 474 0.69 35.83 0.30
CA ILE A 474 0.99 36.54 1.55
C ILE A 474 2.19 35.96 2.29
N ASN A 475 2.35 34.64 2.26
CA ASN A 475 3.49 33.95 2.88
C ASN A 475 4.82 34.45 2.31
N THR A 476 4.91 34.56 0.98
CA THR A 476 6.09 35.11 0.31
C THR A 476 6.32 36.57 0.67
N THR A 477 5.24 37.36 0.69
CA THR A 477 5.25 38.78 1.05
C THR A 477 5.79 39.02 2.48
N ASN A 478 5.30 38.26 3.47
CA ASN A 478 5.71 38.39 4.88
C ASN A 478 7.14 37.91 5.11
N ARG A 479 7.57 36.88 4.38
CA ARG A 479 8.95 36.41 4.46
C ARG A 479 9.92 37.44 3.85
N ILE A 480 9.59 38.07 2.72
CA ILE A 480 10.38 39.18 2.14
C ILE A 480 10.48 40.33 3.13
N LYS A 481 9.35 40.77 3.70
CA LYS A 481 9.32 41.84 4.70
C LYS A 481 10.20 41.51 5.91
N SER A 482 10.08 40.30 6.46
CA SER A 482 10.81 39.89 7.67
C SER A 482 12.31 39.81 7.42
N ALA A 483 12.70 39.30 6.26
CA ALA A 483 14.09 39.18 5.83
C ALA A 483 14.78 40.54 5.63
N PHE A 484 14.07 41.52 5.08
CA PHE A 484 14.63 42.83 4.72
C PHE A 484 14.01 43.97 5.52
N ASN A 485 13.57 43.68 6.75
CA ASN A 485 12.83 44.63 7.58
C ASN A 485 13.58 45.95 7.76
N TYR A 486 14.93 45.93 7.84
CA TYR A 486 15.76 47.12 8.00
C TYR A 486 15.85 48.02 6.74
N LEU A 487 15.64 47.47 5.54
CA LEU A 487 15.68 48.19 4.25
C LEU A 487 14.31 48.65 3.77
N LEU A 488 13.26 47.91 4.15
CA LEU A 488 11.92 48.07 3.61
C LEU A 488 10.98 48.90 4.49
N VAL A 489 11.46 49.42 5.64
CA VAL A 489 10.65 50.27 6.55
C VAL A 489 10.02 51.44 5.81
N GLU A 490 10.77 52.10 4.92
CA GLU A 490 10.27 53.23 4.12
C GLU A 490 9.54 52.78 2.85
N VAL A 491 9.90 51.63 2.27
CA VAL A 491 9.24 51.07 1.06
C VAL A 491 7.81 50.63 1.36
N ILE A 492 7.58 50.03 2.52
CA ILE A 492 6.26 49.57 2.93
C ILE A 492 5.29 50.74 3.11
N LYS A 493 5.80 51.94 3.46
CA LYS A 493 5.00 53.17 3.59
C LYS A 493 4.67 53.84 2.25
N LEU A 494 5.20 53.35 1.12
CA LEU A 494 4.95 53.95 -0.19
C LEU A 494 3.47 53.84 -0.57
N PRO A 495 2.85 54.89 -1.15
CA PRO A 495 1.43 54.89 -1.50
C PRO A 495 1.01 53.69 -2.36
N GLU A 496 1.84 53.26 -3.31
CA GLU A 496 1.49 52.16 -4.21
C GLU A 496 1.53 50.79 -3.53
N ILE A 497 2.40 50.60 -2.53
CA ILE A 497 2.44 49.38 -1.72
C ILE A 497 1.27 49.35 -0.75
N GLN A 498 0.97 50.49 -0.12
CA GLN A 498 -0.18 50.64 0.77
C GLN A 498 -1.50 50.35 0.03
N GLU A 499 -1.65 50.83 -1.21
CA GLU A 499 -2.84 50.54 -2.03
C GLU A 499 -2.90 49.07 -2.49
N ALA A 500 -1.77 48.47 -2.88
CA ALA A 500 -1.73 47.04 -3.21
C ALA A 500 -2.07 46.16 -1.99
N ALA A 501 -1.56 46.52 -0.81
CA ALA A 501 -1.87 45.83 0.44
C ALA A 501 -3.33 46.02 0.86
N LYS A 502 -3.90 47.23 0.69
CA LYS A 502 -5.33 47.50 0.87
C LYS A 502 -6.17 46.58 -0.01
N LYS A 503 -5.85 46.48 -1.30
CA LYS A 503 -6.58 45.61 -2.25
C LYS A 503 -6.45 44.13 -1.90
N ALA A 504 -5.26 43.68 -1.50
CA ALA A 504 -5.02 42.31 -1.06
C ALA A 504 -5.84 41.96 0.19
N VAL A 505 -5.90 42.88 1.17
CA VAL A 505 -6.76 42.74 2.36
C VAL A 505 -8.22 42.59 1.98
N LEU A 506 -8.74 43.44 1.08
CA LEU A 506 -10.14 43.37 0.65
C LEU A 506 -10.44 42.07 -0.10
N ASN A 507 -9.57 41.65 -1.03
CA ASN A 507 -9.75 40.41 -1.78
C ASN A 507 -9.77 39.17 -0.87
N LYS A 508 -8.84 39.10 0.09
CA LYS A 508 -8.74 37.98 1.04
C LYS A 508 -9.92 37.97 2.01
N ALA A 509 -10.33 39.15 2.48
CA ALA A 509 -11.55 39.29 3.27
C ALA A 509 -12.79 38.82 2.48
N SER A 510 -12.98 39.27 1.23
CA SER A 510 -14.08 38.84 0.34
C SER A 510 -14.04 37.35 -0.03
N ALA A 511 -12.90 36.67 0.14
CA ALA A 511 -12.76 35.22 -0.06
C ALA A 511 -13.03 34.40 1.22
N GLY A 512 -13.25 35.05 2.36
CA GLY A 512 -13.40 34.38 3.67
C GLY A 512 -12.06 34.02 4.33
N GLU A 513 -10.92 34.45 3.78
CA GLU A 513 -9.57 34.17 4.26
C GLU A 513 -9.13 35.22 5.31
N ILE A 514 -9.88 35.29 6.41
CA ILE A 514 -9.77 36.37 7.41
C ILE A 514 -8.40 36.41 8.11
N SER A 515 -7.83 35.24 8.45
CA SER A 515 -6.48 35.17 9.02
C SER A 515 -5.44 35.89 8.16
N GLU A 516 -5.48 35.62 6.86
CA GLU A 516 -4.53 36.16 5.90
C GLU A 516 -4.77 37.67 5.72
N ALA A 517 -6.03 38.10 5.65
CA ALA A 517 -6.38 39.52 5.60
C ALA A 517 -5.85 40.31 6.81
N LEU A 518 -5.99 39.75 8.01
CA LEU A 518 -5.49 40.33 9.26
C LEU A 518 -3.96 40.40 9.30
N GLU A 519 -3.31 39.33 8.84
CA GLU A 519 -1.87 39.25 8.76
C GLU A 519 -1.31 40.31 7.79
N ILE A 520 -1.94 40.51 6.62
CA ILE A 520 -1.55 41.58 5.68
C ILE A 520 -1.71 42.96 6.33
N LYS A 521 -2.86 43.24 6.95
CA LYS A 521 -3.10 44.54 7.58
C LYS A 521 -2.02 44.87 8.62
N LYS A 522 -1.73 43.91 9.50
CA LYS A 522 -0.70 44.01 10.53
C LYS A 522 0.69 44.13 9.92
N SER A 523 0.98 43.35 8.87
CA SER A 523 2.27 43.37 8.20
C SER A 523 2.53 44.66 7.44
N PHE A 524 1.52 45.37 6.95
CA PHE A 524 1.71 46.59 6.17
C PHE A 524 1.42 47.87 6.95
N ASN A 525 1.15 47.79 8.26
CA ASN A 525 0.79 48.94 9.10
C ASN A 525 -0.32 49.81 8.48
N LEU A 526 -1.29 49.17 7.81
CA LEU A 526 -2.40 49.89 7.19
C LEU A 526 -3.23 50.58 8.28
N SER A 527 -3.24 51.91 8.28
CA SER A 527 -4.06 52.69 9.21
C SER A 527 -5.55 52.58 8.86
N GLU A 528 -6.44 52.77 9.84
CA GLU A 528 -7.89 52.72 9.62
C GLU A 528 -8.38 53.72 8.55
N GLY A 529 -7.68 54.85 8.36
CA GLY A 529 -8.01 55.85 7.35
C GLY A 529 -7.72 55.45 5.90
N VAL A 530 -7.09 54.30 5.64
CA VAL A 530 -6.76 53.80 4.28
C VAL A 530 -7.98 53.18 3.58
N PHE A 531 -8.94 52.70 4.35
CA PHE A 531 -10.15 52.07 3.82
C PHE A 531 -11.29 53.09 3.71
N GLN A 532 -11.88 53.24 2.52
CA GLN A 532 -13.11 54.03 2.40
C GLN A 532 -14.29 53.21 2.95
N LEU A 533 -15.22 53.85 3.66
CA LEU A 533 -16.43 53.22 4.20
C LEU A 533 -17.23 52.45 3.13
N SER A 534 -17.20 52.89 1.87
CA SER A 534 -17.84 52.20 0.74
C SER A 534 -17.14 50.90 0.33
N ASP A 535 -15.80 50.88 0.30
CA ASP A 535 -15.00 49.72 -0.13
C ASP A 535 -15.11 48.57 0.89
N MET A 536 -15.14 48.94 2.18
CA MET A 536 -15.30 47.99 3.28
C MET A 536 -16.67 47.37 3.29
N ARG A 537 -17.72 48.19 3.12
CA ARG A 537 -19.10 47.72 3.14
C ARG A 537 -19.41 46.75 2.00
N GLN A 538 -18.94 47.04 0.78
CA GLN A 538 -19.13 46.14 -0.35
C GLN A 538 -18.43 44.79 -0.13
N SER A 539 -17.19 44.81 0.38
CA SER A 539 -16.43 43.59 0.65
C SER A 539 -17.03 42.76 1.79
N ASP A 540 -17.59 43.43 2.81
CA ASP A 540 -18.31 42.81 3.91
C ASP A 540 -19.62 42.14 3.43
N GLU A 541 -20.39 42.83 2.58
CA GLU A 541 -21.60 42.29 1.95
C GLU A 541 -21.27 41.07 1.05
N GLU A 542 -20.19 41.13 0.27
CA GLU A 542 -19.71 40.02 -0.56
C GLU A 542 -19.23 38.82 0.26
N CYS A 543 -18.48 39.04 1.34
CA CYS A 543 -18.01 37.95 2.20
C CYS A 543 -19.17 37.30 2.94
N ALA A 544 -20.06 38.10 3.54
CA ALA A 544 -21.29 37.62 4.16
C ALA A 544 -22.12 36.78 3.16
N SER A 545 -22.22 37.17 1.89
CA SER A 545 -22.97 36.40 0.88
C SER A 545 -22.41 34.99 0.60
N LYS A 546 -21.12 34.74 0.87
CA LYS A 546 -20.43 33.47 0.58
C LYS A 546 -20.41 32.49 1.76
N ILE A 547 -20.77 32.92 2.97
CA ILE A 547 -20.91 32.04 4.13
C ILE A 547 -22.02 31.03 3.85
N ASN A 548 -21.71 29.74 4.03
CA ASN A 548 -22.66 28.65 3.86
C ASN A 548 -22.39 27.55 4.90
N PRO A 549 -23.34 26.61 5.12
CA PRO A 549 -23.17 25.57 6.14
C PRO A 549 -21.89 24.72 6.02
N ASN A 550 -21.34 24.57 4.80
CA ASN A 550 -20.19 23.70 4.55
C ASN A 550 -18.84 24.31 4.96
N ASN A 551 -18.78 25.63 5.22
CA ASN A 551 -17.53 26.30 5.60
C ASN A 551 -17.54 26.88 7.02
N LEU A 552 -18.58 26.65 7.83
CA LEU A 552 -18.72 27.23 9.17
C LEU A 552 -17.53 26.89 10.10
N ILE A 553 -16.97 25.68 10.00
CA ILE A 553 -15.83 25.24 10.83
C ILE A 553 -14.62 26.17 10.66
N SER A 554 -14.36 26.69 9.45
CA SER A 554 -13.19 27.56 9.22
C SER A 554 -13.29 28.91 9.94
N PHE A 555 -14.51 29.35 10.28
CA PHE A 555 -14.79 30.61 10.98
C PHE A 555 -14.73 30.49 12.50
N VAL A 556 -14.98 29.30 13.07
CA VAL A 556 -15.03 29.08 14.54
C VAL A 556 -13.72 29.48 15.24
N LYS A 557 -12.56 29.20 14.64
CA LYS A 557 -11.24 29.57 15.20
C LYS A 557 -11.00 31.09 15.25
N HIS A 558 -11.81 31.87 14.54
CA HIS A 558 -11.74 33.33 14.45
C HIS A 558 -12.79 34.06 15.27
N LEU A 559 -13.69 33.33 15.92
CA LEU A 559 -14.68 33.95 16.80
C LEU A 559 -14.00 34.57 18.03
N GLY A 560 -14.49 35.75 18.45
CA GLY A 560 -14.05 36.46 19.66
C GLY A 560 -12.66 37.10 19.62
N LYS A 561 -11.85 36.82 18.58
CA LYS A 561 -10.57 37.50 18.33
C LYS A 561 -10.62 38.23 16.98
N ASP A 562 -10.11 39.46 16.97
CA ASP A 562 -9.69 40.22 15.79
C ASP A 562 -10.74 40.60 14.71
N PHE A 563 -11.90 39.95 14.67
CA PHE A 563 -12.95 40.19 13.67
C PHE A 563 -13.53 41.62 13.76
N ASP A 564 -13.77 42.13 14.97
CA ASP A 564 -14.40 43.45 15.16
C ASP A 564 -13.40 44.61 15.25
N THR A 565 -12.13 44.32 15.56
CA THR A 565 -11.10 45.35 15.85
C THR A 565 -10.08 45.54 14.76
N LEU A 566 -9.80 44.52 13.95
CA LEU A 566 -8.72 44.58 12.96
C LEU A 566 -9.23 44.63 11.51
N LEU A 567 -10.45 44.24 11.18
CA LEU A 567 -11.04 44.47 9.87
C LEU A 567 -12.55 44.58 10.07
N PRO A 568 -13.14 45.77 10.23
CA PRO A 568 -14.56 45.90 10.55
C PRO A 568 -15.40 45.32 9.41
N MET A 569 -15.75 44.04 9.58
CA MET A 569 -16.61 43.22 8.73
C MET A 569 -17.82 42.75 9.58
N PRO A 570 -18.58 43.70 10.16
CA PRO A 570 -19.66 43.37 11.09
C PRO A 570 -20.73 42.49 10.46
N LEU A 571 -21.03 42.64 9.16
CA LEU A 571 -22.07 41.82 8.51
C LEU A 571 -21.62 40.36 8.38
N THR A 572 -20.34 40.14 8.04
CA THR A 572 -19.75 38.80 7.94
C THR A 572 -19.65 38.14 9.32
N SER A 573 -19.24 38.89 10.36
CA SER A 573 -19.13 38.35 11.72
C SER A 573 -20.49 38.01 12.30
N GLU A 574 -21.46 38.91 12.17
CA GLU A 574 -22.85 38.70 12.60
C GLU A 574 -23.44 37.48 11.91
N LYS A 575 -23.32 37.38 10.58
CA LYS A 575 -23.85 36.25 9.82
C LYS A 575 -23.13 34.93 10.13
N ALA A 576 -21.83 34.94 10.35
CA ALA A 576 -21.09 33.73 10.75
C ALA A 576 -21.51 33.25 12.13
N ILE A 577 -21.63 34.16 13.11
CA ILE A 577 -22.07 33.83 14.47
C ILE A 577 -23.51 33.32 14.45
N GLU A 578 -24.41 34.00 13.74
CA GLU A 578 -25.80 33.57 13.54
C GLU A 578 -25.85 32.15 12.97
N MET A 579 -25.20 31.91 11.82
CA MET A 579 -25.20 30.60 11.18
C MET A 579 -24.51 29.51 12.02
N ILE A 580 -23.45 29.82 12.77
CA ILE A 580 -22.80 28.85 13.65
C ILE A 580 -23.77 28.47 14.77
N LEU A 581 -24.31 29.45 15.50
CA LEU A 581 -25.22 29.22 16.62
C LEU A 581 -26.47 28.46 16.18
N ASP A 582 -27.03 28.79 15.02
CA ASP A 582 -28.20 28.12 14.44
C ASP A 582 -27.94 26.67 14.03
N ASN A 583 -26.68 26.30 13.78
CA ASN A 583 -26.30 24.95 13.35
C ASN A 583 -25.65 24.11 14.47
N LEU A 584 -25.36 24.67 15.65
CA LEU A 584 -24.75 23.90 16.76
C LEU A 584 -25.64 22.75 17.25
N GLU A 585 -26.96 22.92 17.23
CA GLU A 585 -27.90 21.89 17.67
C GLU A 585 -27.97 20.71 16.69
N SER A 586 -27.81 20.98 15.40
CA SER A 586 -27.95 19.98 14.32
C SER A 586 -26.63 19.42 13.81
N ASN A 587 -25.49 19.97 14.21
CA ASN A 587 -24.16 19.60 13.72
C ASN A 587 -23.18 19.32 14.88
N ASP A 588 -22.93 18.04 15.14
CA ASP A 588 -22.07 17.57 16.24
C ASP A 588 -20.60 17.94 16.05
N ASP A 589 -20.10 17.85 14.82
CA ASP A 589 -18.72 18.18 14.44
C ASP A 589 -18.45 19.69 14.63
N LEU A 590 -19.42 20.54 14.28
CA LEU A 590 -19.37 21.99 14.55
C LEU A 590 -19.42 22.28 16.06
N ALA A 591 -20.28 21.58 16.80
CA ALA A 591 -20.39 21.73 18.26
C ALA A 591 -19.12 21.29 19.00
N ASP A 592 -18.50 20.19 18.57
CA ASP A 592 -17.22 19.74 19.13
C ASP A 592 -16.09 20.73 18.81
N TYR A 593 -16.02 21.22 17.57
CA TYR A 593 -15.03 22.22 17.19
C TYR A 593 -15.24 23.57 17.89
N PHE A 594 -16.50 23.93 18.18
CA PHE A 594 -16.85 25.07 19.00
C PHE A 594 -16.32 24.90 20.44
N LEU A 595 -16.54 23.75 21.08
CA LEU A 595 -15.96 23.45 22.39
C LEU A 595 -14.42 23.54 22.38
N GLU A 596 -13.75 22.96 21.39
CA GLU A 596 -12.29 22.96 21.28
C GLU A 596 -11.69 24.39 21.17
N ASN A 597 -12.44 25.32 20.59
CA ASN A 597 -11.99 26.69 20.33
C ASN A 597 -12.53 27.73 21.32
N ALA A 598 -13.29 27.31 22.34
CA ALA A 598 -13.91 28.21 23.33
C ALA A 598 -12.90 29.16 24.01
N GLY A 599 -11.63 28.79 24.08
CA GLY A 599 -10.55 29.67 24.56
C GLY A 599 -10.44 31.01 23.81
N ASN A 600 -10.99 31.13 22.60
CA ASN A 600 -10.94 32.36 21.81
C ASN A 600 -12.09 33.34 22.08
N TYR A 601 -13.22 32.88 22.63
CA TYR A 601 -14.46 33.67 22.74
C TYR A 601 -15.26 33.41 24.02
N HIS A 602 -14.69 32.73 25.00
CA HIS A 602 -15.30 32.45 26.31
C HIS A 602 -15.85 33.70 27.03
N ASP A 603 -15.32 34.89 26.74
CA ASP A 603 -15.70 36.19 27.29
C ASP A 603 -16.92 36.83 26.61
N LYS A 604 -17.43 36.26 25.50
CA LYS A 604 -18.55 36.84 24.74
C LYS A 604 -19.90 36.42 25.31
N GLU A 605 -20.88 37.34 25.29
CA GLU A 605 -22.24 37.08 25.82
C GLU A 605 -22.95 35.91 25.14
N TRP A 606 -22.65 35.65 23.87
CA TRP A 606 -23.23 34.52 23.11
C TRP A 606 -22.53 33.18 23.36
N ALA A 607 -21.32 33.17 23.92
CA ALA A 607 -20.52 31.95 24.09
C ALA A 607 -21.18 30.95 25.06
N GLY A 608 -21.71 31.45 26.19
CA GLY A 608 -22.47 30.62 27.13
C GLY A 608 -23.71 29.99 26.49
N LYS A 609 -24.45 30.76 25.67
CA LYS A 609 -25.63 30.25 24.94
C LYS A 609 -25.22 29.19 23.93
N GLY A 610 -24.18 29.43 23.13
CA GLY A 610 -23.66 28.45 22.18
C GLY A 610 -23.17 27.18 22.88
N MET A 611 -22.51 27.31 24.04
CA MET A 611 -22.00 26.15 24.77
C MET A 611 -23.13 25.31 25.38
N LEU A 612 -24.20 25.95 25.89
CA LEU A 612 -25.41 25.24 26.34
C LEU A 612 -26.06 24.42 25.22
N VAL A 613 -26.06 24.94 24.00
CA VAL A 613 -26.54 24.21 22.82
C VAL A 613 -25.57 23.08 22.47
N ALA A 614 -24.27 23.36 22.41
CA ALA A 614 -23.24 22.39 22.05
C ALA A 614 -23.22 21.14 22.97
N VAL A 615 -23.34 21.32 24.29
CA VAL A 615 -23.40 20.20 25.26
C VAL A 615 -24.76 19.49 25.30
N SER A 616 -25.70 19.84 24.42
CA SER A 616 -26.88 19.01 24.18
C SER A 616 -26.52 17.75 23.39
N HIS A 617 -25.38 17.73 22.71
CA HIS A 617 -24.78 16.52 22.15
C HIS A 617 -24.04 15.74 23.25
N TYR A 618 -24.34 14.44 23.36
CA TYR A 618 -23.75 13.55 24.36
C TYR A 618 -22.21 13.53 24.33
N SER A 619 -21.62 13.42 23.14
CA SER A 619 -20.17 13.37 22.94
C SER A 619 -19.48 14.65 23.44
N VAL A 620 -20.07 15.81 23.14
CA VAL A 620 -19.58 17.13 23.56
C VAL A 620 -19.77 17.31 25.08
N ALA A 621 -20.91 16.89 25.65
CA ALA A 621 -21.17 16.91 27.08
C ALA A 621 -20.14 16.08 27.86
N ASN A 622 -19.87 14.84 27.42
CA ASN A 622 -18.89 13.96 28.04
C ASN A 622 -17.47 14.55 27.95
N LYS A 623 -17.09 15.08 26.78
CA LYS A 623 -15.79 15.74 26.57
C LYS A 623 -15.64 16.98 27.45
N PHE A 624 -16.70 17.77 27.58
CA PHE A 624 -16.72 18.94 28.46
C PHE A 624 -16.50 18.55 29.92
N ILE A 625 -17.27 17.59 30.45
CA ILE A 625 -17.16 17.15 31.86
C ILE A 625 -15.79 16.53 32.16
N ASN A 626 -15.26 15.69 31.26
CA ASN A 626 -13.94 15.08 31.46
C ASN A 626 -12.78 16.08 31.27
N GLY A 627 -13.00 17.15 30.50
CA GLY A 627 -11.98 18.14 30.14
C GLY A 627 -11.94 19.38 31.02
N ILE A 628 -13.03 19.70 31.74
CA ILE A 628 -13.26 21.02 32.36
C ILE A 628 -12.13 21.48 33.28
N GLU A 629 -11.50 20.56 34.02
CA GLU A 629 -10.41 20.90 34.93
C GLU A 629 -9.17 21.45 34.22
N ASN A 630 -9.00 21.12 32.95
CA ASN A 630 -7.89 21.51 32.10
C ASN A 630 -8.17 22.77 31.27
N PHE A 631 -9.39 23.32 31.28
CA PHE A 631 -9.72 24.50 30.50
C PHE A 631 -9.35 25.80 31.22
N SER A 632 -8.76 26.75 30.48
CA SER A 632 -8.35 28.06 31.00
C SER A 632 -9.53 28.95 31.43
N TRP A 633 -10.71 28.67 30.89
CA TRP A 633 -11.95 29.43 31.09
C TRP A 633 -12.95 28.75 32.04
N LYS A 634 -12.50 27.78 32.85
CA LYS A 634 -13.36 27.02 33.77
C LYS A 634 -14.09 27.84 34.84
N ASN A 635 -13.71 29.09 35.03
CA ASN A 635 -14.30 30.01 36.00
C ASN A 635 -15.31 31.00 35.38
N GLU A 636 -15.63 30.88 34.09
CA GLU A 636 -16.60 31.77 33.46
C GLU A 636 -18.02 31.60 34.05
N PRO A 637 -18.84 32.67 34.16
CA PRO A 637 -20.13 32.62 34.83
C PRO A 637 -21.10 31.58 34.25
N TRP A 638 -21.04 31.33 32.95
CA TRP A 638 -21.91 30.38 32.24
C TRP A 638 -21.48 28.91 32.41
N VAL A 639 -20.29 28.62 32.93
CA VAL A 639 -19.75 27.25 33.00
C VAL A 639 -20.59 26.35 33.90
N GLN A 640 -21.10 26.86 35.02
CA GLN A 640 -21.94 26.05 35.93
C GLN A 640 -23.25 25.61 35.26
N ASP A 641 -23.89 26.52 34.51
CA ASP A 641 -25.11 26.19 33.76
C ASP A 641 -24.83 25.13 32.69
N VAL A 642 -23.67 25.19 32.04
CA VAL A 642 -23.22 24.19 31.06
C VAL A 642 -22.89 22.85 31.73
N ILE A 643 -22.29 22.85 32.94
CA ILE A 643 -22.06 21.63 33.73
C ILE A 643 -23.40 20.97 34.08
N GLU A 644 -24.40 21.74 34.54
CA GLU A 644 -25.72 21.22 34.86
C GLU A 644 -26.40 20.62 33.63
N LYS A 645 -26.38 21.34 32.50
CA LYS A 645 -26.92 20.87 31.23
C LYS A 645 -26.20 19.61 30.74
N ALA A 646 -24.86 19.58 30.78
CA ALA A 646 -24.08 18.43 30.36
C ALA A 646 -24.36 17.19 31.22
N ASN A 647 -24.39 17.34 32.55
CA ASN A 647 -24.76 16.25 33.46
C ASN A 647 -26.19 15.76 33.22
N LYS A 648 -27.13 16.66 32.93
CA LYS A 648 -28.50 16.29 32.54
C LYS A 648 -28.50 15.51 31.22
N THR A 649 -27.78 15.96 30.19
CA THR A 649 -27.62 15.22 28.92
C THR A 649 -27.05 13.82 29.17
N LEU A 650 -26.03 13.68 30.02
CA LEU A 650 -25.44 12.39 30.40
C LEU A 650 -26.43 11.48 31.16
N ALA A 651 -27.20 12.04 32.10
CA ALA A 651 -28.19 11.28 32.87
C ALA A 651 -29.42 10.87 32.04
N GLU A 652 -29.91 11.75 31.15
CA GLU A 652 -30.98 11.43 30.20
C GLU A 652 -30.55 10.34 29.21
N HIS A 653 -29.28 10.37 28.79
CA HIS A 653 -28.69 9.30 27.99
C HIS A 653 -28.67 7.98 28.79
N GLY A 654 -28.12 7.96 30.01
CA GLY A 654 -28.10 6.77 30.87
C GLY A 654 -29.49 6.18 31.16
N ALA A 655 -30.50 7.02 31.37
CA ALA A 655 -31.88 6.57 31.62
C ALA A 655 -32.62 6.07 30.36
N GLN A 656 -32.27 6.55 29.16
CA GLN A 656 -32.88 6.13 27.89
C GLN A 656 -32.38 4.77 27.41
N PHE A 657 -31.19 4.34 27.82
CA PHE A 657 -30.58 3.10 27.35
C PHE A 657 -30.55 1.96 28.40
N GLY A 658 -30.98 2.22 29.64
CA GLY A 658 -31.30 1.21 30.65
C GLY A 658 -30.10 0.42 31.21
N ASP A 659 -30.17 0.08 32.50
CA ASP A 659 -29.13 -0.67 33.23
C ASP A 659 -28.87 -2.12 32.73
N GLY A 660 -29.43 -2.51 31.58
CA GLY A 660 -29.28 -3.83 30.96
C GLY A 660 -28.23 -3.92 29.85
N GLU A 661 -27.64 -2.80 29.41
CA GLU A 661 -26.51 -2.76 28.47
C GLU A 661 -25.20 -2.26 29.11
N HIS A 662 -25.14 -2.28 30.44
CA HIS A 662 -23.98 -1.83 31.21
C HIS A 662 -23.20 -3.01 31.80
N ASP A 663 -22.53 -3.77 30.94
CA ASP A 663 -21.32 -4.53 31.31
C ASP A 663 -20.16 -4.29 30.32
N TYR A 664 -20.03 -3.02 29.93
CA TYR A 664 -18.87 -2.44 29.25
C TYR A 664 -18.29 -1.25 30.04
N SER A 665 -18.33 -1.33 31.37
CA SER A 665 -17.88 -0.27 32.30
C SER A 665 -16.35 -0.10 32.37
N TYR A 666 -15.65 -0.25 31.25
CA TYR A 666 -14.25 0.16 31.09
C TYR A 666 -13.96 1.04 29.85
N SER A 667 -14.98 1.47 29.08
CA SER A 667 -14.75 2.19 27.80
C SER A 667 -15.57 3.48 27.57
N HIS A 668 -16.22 4.07 28.57
CA HIS A 668 -17.02 5.30 28.36
C HIS A 668 -16.23 6.62 28.40
N GLY A 669 -15.04 6.63 27.78
CA GLY A 669 -14.28 7.83 27.42
C GLY A 669 -13.79 7.83 25.97
N SER A 670 -14.36 6.97 25.11
CA SER A 670 -13.74 6.63 23.83
C SER A 670 -14.72 6.21 22.73
N GLU A 671 -15.73 7.02 22.43
CA GLU A 671 -16.53 6.90 21.18
C GLU A 671 -15.76 7.37 19.92
N GLY A 672 -14.51 6.96 19.84
CA GLY A 672 -13.61 7.13 18.73
C GLY A 672 -12.44 6.21 18.95
N PHE A 673 -12.50 4.99 18.40
CA PHE A 673 -11.38 4.08 18.12
C PHE A 673 -10.32 3.83 19.24
N ARG A 674 -10.58 4.31 20.46
CA ARG A 674 -9.93 3.95 21.71
C ARG A 674 -10.64 2.76 22.36
N GLU A 675 -11.74 2.29 21.79
CA GLU A 675 -11.98 0.86 21.77
C GLU A 675 -10.81 0.25 21.02
N SER A 676 -9.76 -0.08 21.79
CA SER A 676 -8.79 -1.05 21.35
C SER A 676 -9.59 -2.17 20.71
N ASN A 677 -9.29 -2.51 19.46
CA ASN A 677 -9.75 -3.79 18.94
C ASN A 677 -9.46 -4.80 20.08
N PRO A 678 -10.46 -5.53 20.60
CA PRO A 678 -10.27 -6.38 21.78
C PRO A 678 -9.17 -7.43 21.55
N TYR A 679 -8.79 -7.66 20.30
CA TYR A 679 -7.68 -8.51 19.86
C TYR A 679 -6.33 -7.76 19.69
N GLU A 680 -6.34 -6.44 19.48
CA GLU A 680 -5.12 -5.64 19.23
C GLU A 680 -4.34 -5.31 20.50
N ASN A 681 -5.03 -5.06 21.61
CA ASN A 681 -4.41 -4.83 22.93
C ASN A 681 -4.78 -5.94 23.92
N ASN A 682 -5.11 -7.12 23.39
CA ASN A 682 -5.31 -8.29 24.21
C ASN A 682 -4.03 -8.51 25.06
N PRO A 683 -4.12 -8.70 26.39
CA PRO A 683 -2.96 -8.90 27.24
C PRO A 683 -2.00 -10.01 26.77
N TRP A 684 -2.52 -11.00 26.04
CA TRP A 684 -1.75 -12.09 25.42
C TRP A 684 -0.96 -11.67 24.17
N VAL A 685 -1.41 -10.62 23.46
CA VAL A 685 -0.80 -10.11 22.21
C VAL A 685 0.11 -8.91 22.48
N PHE A 686 -0.31 -8.02 23.38
CA PHE A 686 0.40 -6.80 23.74
C PHE A 686 0.07 -6.43 25.18
N ASN A 687 1.00 -6.70 26.09
CA ASN A 687 0.72 -6.61 27.52
C ASN A 687 0.63 -5.15 28.00
N LYS A 688 0.02 -4.96 29.19
CA LYS A 688 -0.22 -3.64 29.78
C LYS A 688 1.07 -2.82 29.96
N GLN A 689 2.19 -3.47 30.27
CA GLN A 689 3.48 -2.78 30.46
C GLN A 689 4.03 -2.26 29.13
N GLN A 690 3.96 -3.06 28.07
CA GLN A 690 4.34 -2.64 26.72
C GLN A 690 3.48 -1.48 26.24
N ALA A 691 2.17 -1.52 26.45
CA ALA A 691 1.26 -0.42 26.09
C ALA A 691 1.60 0.89 26.81
N VAL A 692 1.80 0.82 28.14
CA VAL A 692 2.17 1.99 28.94
C VAL A 692 3.50 2.60 28.50
N LEU A 693 4.47 1.75 28.11
CA LEU A 693 5.77 2.17 27.60
C LEU A 693 5.68 2.80 26.21
N THR A 694 4.96 2.17 25.28
CA THR A 694 4.73 2.71 23.93
C THR A 694 4.08 4.09 23.99
N ASP A 695 3.04 4.26 24.81
CA ASP A 695 2.41 5.56 25.03
C ASP A 695 3.41 6.61 25.54
N ALA A 696 4.20 6.26 26.55
CA ALA A 696 5.17 7.18 27.16
C ALA A 696 6.24 7.63 26.15
N LEU A 697 6.80 6.69 25.38
CA LEU A 697 7.79 6.99 24.33
C LEU A 697 7.18 7.80 23.19
N THR A 698 5.94 7.50 22.80
CA THR A 698 5.20 8.28 21.79
C THR A 698 4.96 9.72 22.25
N ASP A 699 4.58 9.92 23.51
CA ASP A 699 4.39 11.24 24.10
C ASP A 699 5.70 12.06 24.11
N ILE A 700 6.82 11.45 24.50
CA ILE A 700 8.15 12.08 24.43
C ILE A 700 8.48 12.47 22.99
N MET A 701 8.25 11.57 22.03
CA MET A 701 8.49 11.81 20.62
C MET A 701 7.63 12.95 20.04
N ARG A 702 6.49 13.25 20.66
CA ARG A 702 5.59 14.38 20.35
C ARG A 702 5.87 15.64 21.17
N GLY A 703 6.90 15.64 22.01
CA GLY A 703 7.26 16.76 22.89
C GLY A 703 6.35 16.92 24.13
N LYS A 704 5.51 15.94 24.44
CA LYS A 704 4.65 15.91 25.64
C LYS A 704 5.38 15.20 26.79
N ILE A 705 6.20 15.93 27.53
CA ILE A 705 7.03 15.34 28.60
C ILE A 705 6.21 15.23 29.89
N ASN A 706 6.07 14.02 30.44
CA ASN A 706 5.56 13.77 31.79
C ASN A 706 6.69 13.26 32.71
N PRO A 707 7.29 14.14 33.54
CA PRO A 707 8.43 13.76 34.38
C PRO A 707 8.15 12.65 35.40
N ARG A 708 6.90 12.53 35.88
CA ARG A 708 6.50 11.46 36.81
C ARG A 708 6.47 10.12 36.09
N ARG A 709 5.80 10.05 34.94
CA ARG A 709 5.69 8.84 34.12
C ARG A 709 7.06 8.34 33.65
N MET A 710 7.98 9.23 33.30
CA MET A 710 9.36 8.85 32.94
C MET A 710 10.15 8.27 34.11
N LYS A 711 9.98 8.86 35.31
CA LYS A 711 10.62 8.34 36.53
C LYS A 711 10.07 6.96 36.91
N ASP A 712 8.76 6.78 36.82
CA ASP A 712 8.07 5.52 37.15
C ASP A 712 8.46 4.38 36.18
N LEU A 713 8.77 4.73 34.92
CA LEU A 713 9.23 3.79 33.90
C LEU A 713 10.75 3.72 33.76
N ASN A 714 11.51 4.40 34.62
CA ASN A 714 12.98 4.45 34.58
C ASN A 714 13.57 4.86 33.20
N ILE A 715 12.89 5.76 32.48
CA ILE A 715 13.32 6.23 31.15
C ILE A 715 14.31 7.39 31.32
N ASN A 716 15.54 7.24 30.81
CA ASN A 716 16.51 8.33 30.74
C ASN A 716 16.25 9.21 29.50
N GLN A 717 15.67 10.39 29.74
CA GLN A 717 15.33 11.36 28.69
C GLN A 717 16.53 11.70 27.78
N SER A 718 17.70 11.95 28.37
CA SER A 718 18.91 12.36 27.63
C SER A 718 19.45 11.28 26.69
N GLU A 719 19.08 10.03 26.93
CA GLU A 719 19.49 8.88 26.12
C GLU A 719 18.49 8.56 25.01
N ILE A 720 17.18 8.73 25.29
CA ILE A 720 16.11 8.32 24.38
C ILE A 720 15.71 9.40 23.37
N GLU A 721 15.80 10.68 23.72
CA GLU A 721 15.39 11.78 22.83
C GLU A 721 16.13 11.79 21.48
N PRO A 722 17.47 11.63 21.43
CA PRO A 722 18.18 11.58 20.15
C PRO A 722 17.75 10.40 19.27
N LEU A 723 17.37 9.27 19.89
CA LEU A 723 16.88 8.09 19.17
C LEU A 723 15.50 8.36 18.58
N LEU A 724 14.57 8.89 19.38
CA LEU A 724 13.21 9.24 18.96
C LEU A 724 13.21 10.31 17.87
N ALA A 725 14.14 11.28 17.93
CA ALA A 725 14.32 12.28 16.88
C ALA A 725 14.72 11.63 15.53
N LYS A 726 15.65 10.68 15.54
CA LYS A 726 16.04 9.91 14.33
C LYS A 726 14.90 9.07 13.79
N ILE A 727 14.09 8.46 14.66
CA ILE A 727 12.90 7.70 14.27
C ILE A 727 11.89 8.63 13.57
N ASN A 728 11.61 9.80 14.15
CA ASN A 728 10.73 10.81 13.55
C ASN A 728 11.23 11.28 12.18
N GLU A 729 12.54 11.49 12.02
CA GLU A 729 13.14 11.85 10.74
C GLU A 729 12.90 10.77 9.68
N LYS A 730 13.18 9.50 10.02
CA LYS A 730 12.92 8.35 9.13
C LYS A 730 11.45 8.19 8.76
N ILE A 731 10.55 8.35 9.71
CA ILE A 731 9.10 8.32 9.48
C ILE A 731 8.72 9.43 8.50
N LYS A 732 9.21 10.65 8.72
CA LYS A 732 8.91 11.81 7.87
C LYS A 732 9.40 11.58 6.43
N GLU A 733 10.65 11.19 6.24
CA GLU A 733 11.22 10.91 4.92
C GLU A 733 10.46 9.79 4.18
N SER A 734 10.10 8.73 4.89
CA SER A 734 9.36 7.60 4.31
C SER A 734 7.92 7.99 3.98
N TYR A 735 7.30 8.81 4.83
CA TYR A 735 5.95 9.34 4.62
C TYR A 735 5.88 10.25 3.40
N GLU A 736 6.85 11.16 3.19
CA GLU A 736 6.90 12.05 2.02
C GLU A 736 6.99 11.25 0.70
N LYS A 737 7.83 10.20 0.66
CA LYS A 737 7.92 9.27 -0.47
C LYS A 737 6.60 8.53 -0.69
N PHE A 738 5.98 8.07 0.38
CA PHE A 738 4.69 7.39 0.35
C PHE A 738 3.58 8.29 -0.20
N ILE A 739 3.44 9.53 0.28
CA ILE A 739 2.42 10.48 -0.21
C ILE A 739 2.55 10.70 -1.72
N THR A 740 3.78 10.85 -2.21
CA THR A 740 4.02 11.01 -3.66
C THR A 740 3.53 9.79 -4.46
N ARG A 741 3.83 8.57 -3.99
CA ARG A 741 3.36 7.31 -4.60
C ARG A 741 1.83 7.16 -4.48
N PHE A 742 1.25 7.56 -3.35
CA PHE A 742 -0.19 7.49 -3.08
C PHE A 742 -0.99 8.44 -3.99
N GLN A 743 -0.54 9.69 -4.14
CA GLN A 743 -1.19 10.69 -4.98
C GLN A 743 -1.12 10.35 -6.47
N SER A 744 -0.03 9.73 -6.92
CA SER A 744 0.16 9.35 -8.33
C SER A 744 -0.56 8.05 -8.73
N ASN A 745 -1.11 7.29 -7.78
CA ASN A 745 -1.81 6.03 -8.08
C ASN A 745 -3.23 6.29 -8.63
N SER A 746 -3.50 5.80 -9.85
CA SER A 746 -4.78 5.99 -10.54
C SER A 746 -5.91 5.12 -10.00
N LYS A 747 -5.61 4.07 -9.22
CA LYS A 747 -6.63 3.18 -8.63
C LYS A 747 -7.22 3.69 -7.31
N ILE A 748 -6.62 4.74 -6.73
CA ILE A 748 -7.05 5.31 -5.45
C ILE A 748 -8.02 6.47 -5.71
N ASN A 749 -9.11 6.55 -4.93
CA ASN A 749 -10.09 7.64 -4.99
C ASN A 749 -9.43 9.00 -4.66
N ASP A 750 -9.83 10.05 -5.38
CA ASP A 750 -9.33 11.41 -5.19
C ASP A 750 -9.68 12.01 -3.82
N ASP A 751 -10.79 11.61 -3.20
CA ASP A 751 -11.14 12.06 -1.84
C ASP A 751 -10.15 11.52 -0.81
N ASP A 752 -9.75 10.24 -0.94
CA ASP A 752 -8.72 9.64 -0.08
C ASP A 752 -7.38 10.34 -0.27
N LYS A 753 -7.02 10.71 -1.51
CA LYS A 753 -5.81 11.49 -1.80
C LYS A 753 -5.85 12.87 -1.14
N LYS A 754 -6.98 13.60 -1.26
CA LYS A 754 -7.16 14.91 -0.64
C LYS A 754 -7.16 14.83 0.88
N ALA A 755 -7.80 13.83 1.46
CA ALA A 755 -7.88 13.64 2.91
C ALA A 755 -6.53 13.36 3.56
N LEU A 756 -5.59 12.81 2.80
CA LEU A 756 -4.25 12.51 3.29
C LEU A 756 -3.24 13.64 3.00
N ALA A 757 -3.36 14.32 1.86
CA ALA A 757 -2.44 15.36 1.44
C ALA A 757 -2.83 16.79 1.87
N SER A 758 -4.13 17.08 1.97
CA SER A 758 -4.67 18.42 2.21
C SER A 758 -5.95 18.36 3.08
N PRO A 759 -5.88 17.83 4.32
CA PRO A 759 -7.07 17.58 5.13
C PRO A 759 -7.91 18.83 5.45
N GLU A 760 -7.29 20.01 5.53
CA GLU A 760 -7.96 21.30 5.76
C GLU A 760 -8.95 21.69 4.64
N SER A 761 -8.81 21.10 3.45
CA SER A 761 -9.64 21.42 2.28
C SER A 761 -10.94 20.60 2.20
N LEU A 762 -11.14 19.63 3.12
CA LEU A 762 -12.33 18.78 3.15
C LEU A 762 -13.35 19.26 4.18
N ALA A 763 -14.64 19.08 3.86
CA ALA A 763 -15.74 19.33 4.78
C ALA A 763 -15.80 18.34 5.97
N VAL A 764 -15.07 17.21 5.89
CA VAL A 764 -15.04 16.16 6.91
C VAL A 764 -13.75 16.25 7.70
N LYS A 765 -13.85 16.50 9.02
CA LYS A 765 -12.71 16.42 9.94
C LYS A 765 -12.35 14.95 10.15
N MET A 766 -11.14 14.56 9.74
CA MET A 766 -10.55 13.32 10.21
C MET A 766 -10.28 13.48 11.71
N THR A 767 -10.90 12.64 12.54
CA THR A 767 -10.62 12.69 13.98
C THR A 767 -9.11 12.44 14.22
N PRO A 768 -8.51 12.92 15.32
CA PRO A 768 -7.09 12.67 15.60
C PRO A 768 -6.71 11.19 15.58
N PHE A 769 -7.70 10.31 15.79
CA PHE A 769 -7.52 8.88 15.67
C PHE A 769 -7.24 8.42 14.24
N PHE A 770 -7.77 9.08 13.22
CA PHE A 770 -7.52 8.71 11.83
C PHE A 770 -6.27 9.36 11.27
N ASP A 771 -5.62 10.30 11.97
CA ASP A 771 -4.43 10.97 11.47
C ASP A 771 -3.25 9.99 11.30
N LEU A 772 -2.96 9.63 10.04
CA LEU A 772 -1.94 8.65 9.71
C LEU A 772 -0.54 9.12 10.14
N SER A 773 -0.24 10.42 10.05
CA SER A 773 1.06 10.96 10.46
C SER A 773 1.28 10.75 11.95
N ASN A 774 0.26 11.06 12.77
CA ASN A 774 0.30 10.84 14.20
C ASN A 774 0.30 9.35 14.57
N ASN A 775 -0.42 8.50 13.82
CA ASN A 775 -0.50 7.07 14.09
C ASN A 775 0.79 6.33 13.74
N LEU A 776 1.47 6.70 12.66
CA LEU A 776 2.75 6.09 12.26
C LEU A 776 3.80 6.18 13.37
N GLN A 777 3.82 7.31 14.08
CA GLN A 777 4.66 7.49 15.26
C GLN A 777 4.38 6.43 16.34
N TYR A 778 3.10 6.23 16.66
CA TYR A 778 2.69 5.21 17.63
C TYR A 778 3.03 3.79 17.13
N PHE A 779 2.81 3.49 15.86
CA PHE A 779 3.04 2.16 15.28
C PHE A 779 4.52 1.80 15.28
N ALA A 780 5.38 2.76 14.91
CA ALA A 780 6.83 2.56 14.91
C ALA A 780 7.36 2.34 16.33
N ILE A 781 6.87 3.09 17.31
CA ILE A 781 7.25 2.91 18.72
C ILE A 781 6.73 1.57 19.26
N ARG A 782 5.52 1.15 18.88
CA ARG A 782 4.97 -0.16 19.25
C ARG A 782 5.85 -1.29 18.73
N TYR A 783 6.18 -1.26 17.43
CA TYR A 783 7.09 -2.22 16.80
C TYR A 783 8.39 -2.33 17.58
N LEU A 784 9.03 -1.20 17.87
CA LEU A 784 10.29 -1.14 18.62
C LEU A 784 10.19 -1.71 20.03
N VAL A 785 9.13 -1.36 20.77
CA VAL A 785 8.88 -1.88 22.13
C VAL A 785 8.66 -3.39 22.09
N GLN A 786 7.98 -3.91 21.07
CA GLN A 786 7.78 -5.34 20.88
C GLN A 786 9.08 -6.07 20.50
N SER A 787 9.95 -5.46 19.66
CA SER A 787 11.25 -6.04 19.27
C SER A 787 12.19 -6.27 20.47
N ILE A 788 12.05 -5.47 21.53
CA ILE A 788 12.81 -5.64 22.79
C ILE A 788 12.04 -6.43 23.86
N GLY A 789 10.86 -6.98 23.53
CA GLY A 789 10.02 -7.74 24.46
C GLY A 789 9.42 -6.91 25.59
N GLY A 790 9.39 -5.58 25.47
CA GLY A 790 9.00 -4.67 26.55
C GLY A 790 10.04 -4.52 27.68
N ASP A 791 11.26 -5.05 27.52
CA ASP A 791 12.32 -4.92 28.52
C ASP A 791 13.06 -3.59 28.40
N LEU A 792 12.82 -2.71 29.38
CA LEU A 792 13.43 -1.38 29.48
C LEU A 792 14.96 -1.41 29.59
N ASN A 793 15.55 -2.51 30.06
CA ASN A 793 17.01 -2.65 30.14
C ASN A 793 17.66 -2.85 28.77
N ARG A 794 16.86 -3.16 27.76
CA ARG A 794 17.27 -3.39 26.37
C ARG A 794 16.97 -2.18 25.47
N ILE A 795 16.71 -1.01 26.05
CA ILE A 795 16.51 0.24 25.31
C ILE A 795 17.72 0.56 24.39
N SER A 796 18.94 0.16 24.77
CA SER A 796 20.13 0.27 23.91
C SER A 796 20.01 -0.50 22.59
N ASP A 797 19.33 -1.65 22.61
CA ASP A 797 19.14 -2.56 21.47
C ASP A 797 18.17 -1.97 20.42
N LEU A 798 17.43 -0.92 20.78
CA LEU A 798 16.61 -0.15 19.85
C LEU A 798 17.44 0.45 18.71
N ARG A 799 18.73 0.70 18.94
CA ARG A 799 19.66 1.19 17.89
C ARG A 799 19.87 0.16 16.78
N GLU A 800 19.92 -1.12 17.12
CA GLU A 800 20.05 -2.20 16.11
C GLU A 800 18.74 -2.41 15.36
N SER A 801 17.61 -2.33 16.07
CA SER A 801 16.26 -2.43 15.47
C SER A 801 15.94 -1.25 14.53
N LEU A 802 16.59 -0.10 14.69
CA LEU A 802 16.47 1.06 13.80
C LEU A 802 16.93 0.75 12.37
N ASN A 803 17.89 -0.15 12.18
CA ASN A 803 18.43 -0.50 10.86
C ASN A 803 17.40 -1.22 9.98
N ASN A 804 16.44 -1.91 10.60
CA ASN A 804 15.38 -2.64 9.89
C ASN A 804 14.10 -1.79 9.70
N MET A 805 14.03 -0.61 10.33
CA MET A 805 12.83 0.24 10.33
C MET A 805 12.46 0.74 8.92
N ASP A 806 13.45 1.04 8.07
CA ASP A 806 13.18 1.52 6.71
C ASP A 806 12.43 0.46 5.88
N GLY A 807 12.81 -0.82 6.04
CA GLY A 807 12.14 -1.95 5.38
C GLY A 807 10.72 -2.17 5.90
N VAL A 808 10.52 -2.09 7.22
CA VAL A 808 9.19 -2.22 7.85
C VAL A 808 8.26 -1.07 7.44
N LEU A 809 8.76 0.17 7.42
CA LEU A 809 7.99 1.33 6.95
C LEU A 809 7.62 1.17 5.47
N GLU A 810 8.59 0.84 4.61
CA GLU A 810 8.32 0.69 3.18
C GLU A 810 7.32 -0.43 2.88
N GLU A 811 7.45 -1.58 3.53
CA GLU A 811 6.50 -2.70 3.35
C GLU A 811 5.11 -2.37 3.91
N GLY A 812 5.04 -1.69 5.05
CA GLY A 812 3.77 -1.20 5.60
C GLY A 812 3.05 -0.22 4.67
N PHE A 813 3.79 0.72 4.04
CA PHE A 813 3.23 1.65 3.05
C PHE A 813 2.80 0.94 1.75
N LYS A 814 3.56 -0.07 1.29
CA LYS A 814 3.16 -0.90 0.14
C LYS A 814 1.83 -1.61 0.42
N LYS A 815 1.69 -2.22 1.59
CA LYS A 815 0.43 -2.87 2.02
C LYS A 815 -0.72 -1.88 2.15
N TYR A 816 -0.48 -0.68 2.70
CA TYR A 816 -1.48 0.39 2.75
C TYR A 816 -2.03 0.72 1.35
N ILE A 817 -1.16 0.89 0.35
CA ILE A 817 -1.58 1.16 -1.04
C ILE A 817 -2.33 -0.05 -1.61
N LYS A 818 -1.81 -1.26 -1.42
CA LYS A 818 -2.35 -2.48 -2.02
C LYS A 818 -3.79 -2.76 -1.64
N VAL A 819 -4.17 -2.43 -0.40
CA VAL A 819 -5.54 -2.55 0.12
C VAL A 819 -6.53 -1.69 -0.66
N HIS A 820 -6.14 -0.47 -1.08
CA HIS A 820 -6.98 0.35 -1.95
C HIS A 820 -7.13 -0.24 -3.35
N GLU A 821 -6.15 -1.00 -3.82
CA GLU A 821 -6.17 -1.60 -5.16
C GLU A 821 -6.99 -2.89 -5.25
N VAL A 822 -7.11 -3.63 -4.14
CA VAL A 822 -7.66 -5.01 -4.13
C VAL A 822 -8.79 -5.17 -3.11
N ASP A 823 -8.50 -5.00 -1.83
CA ASP A 823 -9.43 -5.29 -0.73
C ASP A 823 -10.69 -4.41 -0.76
N ILE A 824 -10.52 -3.09 -0.80
CA ILE A 824 -11.62 -2.12 -0.74
C ILE A 824 -12.65 -2.37 -1.87
N PRO A 825 -12.27 -2.49 -3.15
CA PRO A 825 -13.22 -2.78 -4.23
C PRO A 825 -14.03 -4.07 -4.05
N LEU A 826 -13.46 -5.10 -3.39
CA LEU A 826 -14.16 -6.36 -3.12
C LEU A 826 -15.10 -6.23 -1.92
N TYR A 827 -14.67 -5.52 -0.88
CA TYR A 827 -15.52 -5.22 0.28
C TYR A 827 -16.69 -4.31 -0.08
N ASP A 828 -16.51 -3.36 -1.00
CA ASP A 828 -17.61 -2.52 -1.51
C ASP A 828 -18.74 -3.37 -2.09
N LYS A 829 -18.42 -4.45 -2.82
CA LYS A 829 -19.42 -5.38 -3.36
C LYS A 829 -20.11 -6.20 -2.29
N LEU A 830 -19.39 -6.60 -1.25
CA LEU A 830 -19.98 -7.28 -0.10
C LEU A 830 -20.96 -6.36 0.64
N TYR A 831 -20.55 -5.13 0.94
CA TYR A 831 -21.38 -4.17 1.68
C TYR A 831 -22.57 -3.70 0.86
N GLU A 832 -22.40 -3.51 -0.45
CA GLU A 832 -23.50 -3.22 -1.38
C GLU A 832 -24.58 -4.33 -1.33
N GLU A 833 -24.18 -5.60 -1.31
CA GLU A 833 -25.13 -6.70 -1.19
C GLU A 833 -25.88 -6.66 0.15
N PHE A 834 -25.21 -6.37 1.26
CA PHE A 834 -25.83 -6.27 2.58
C PHE A 834 -26.74 -5.04 2.72
N ASP A 835 -26.34 -3.89 2.17
CA ASP A 835 -27.14 -2.66 2.19
C ASP A 835 -28.41 -2.83 1.32
N ASN A 836 -28.33 -3.51 0.17
CA ASN A 836 -29.50 -3.86 -0.63
C ASN A 836 -30.51 -4.75 0.13
N LEU A 837 -30.04 -5.68 0.99
CA LEU A 837 -30.94 -6.47 1.84
C LEU A 837 -31.66 -5.57 2.85
N ARG A 838 -30.95 -4.61 3.46
CA ARG A 838 -31.55 -3.64 4.38
C ARG A 838 -32.56 -2.75 3.71
N GLU A 839 -32.29 -2.25 2.51
CA GLU A 839 -33.22 -1.42 1.74
C GLU A 839 -34.51 -2.18 1.37
N THR A 840 -34.42 -3.50 1.19
CA THR A 840 -35.57 -4.36 0.91
C THR A 840 -36.30 -4.88 2.17
N GLY A 841 -35.84 -4.51 3.37
CA GLY A 841 -36.53 -4.74 4.64
C GLY A 841 -36.05 -5.95 5.42
N ARG A 842 -34.90 -6.52 5.05
CA ARG A 842 -34.24 -7.60 5.79
C ARG A 842 -32.97 -7.05 6.45
N TYR A 843 -32.87 -7.20 7.76
CA TYR A 843 -31.75 -6.69 8.56
C TYR A 843 -30.95 -7.87 9.15
N PRO A 844 -30.14 -8.56 8.34
CA PRO A 844 -29.39 -9.70 8.85
C PRO A 844 -28.31 -9.25 9.82
N THR A 845 -27.99 -10.11 10.79
CA THR A 845 -26.77 -9.98 11.59
C THR A 845 -25.58 -10.36 10.71
N GLU A 846 -24.72 -9.40 10.36
CA GLU A 846 -23.53 -9.64 9.55
C GLU A 846 -22.42 -10.26 10.41
N VAL A 847 -21.99 -11.48 10.09
CA VAL A 847 -20.96 -12.21 10.84
C VAL A 847 -19.72 -12.44 9.98
N PHE A 848 -18.62 -11.81 10.33
CA PHE A 848 -17.34 -11.90 9.63
C PHE A 848 -16.44 -12.92 10.31
N LEU A 849 -16.02 -13.96 9.56
CA LEU A 849 -15.34 -15.11 10.12
C LEU A 849 -13.81 -15.07 9.97
N GLY A 850 -13.13 -15.40 11.06
CA GLY A 850 -11.72 -15.73 11.09
C GLY A 850 -10.77 -14.56 10.81
N ARG A 851 -9.46 -14.84 10.90
CA ARG A 851 -8.39 -13.84 10.77
C ARG A 851 -8.39 -13.11 9.42
N ASP A 852 -9.01 -13.69 8.40
CA ASP A 852 -9.14 -13.09 7.07
C ASP A 852 -10.37 -12.18 6.97
N GLY A 853 -11.44 -12.48 7.72
CA GLY A 853 -12.64 -11.65 7.78
C GLY A 853 -12.50 -10.35 8.57
N VAL A 854 -11.46 -10.22 9.40
CA VAL A 854 -11.25 -9.08 10.30
C VAL A 854 -11.20 -7.74 9.57
N TYR A 855 -10.64 -7.71 8.35
CA TYR A 855 -10.47 -6.47 7.59
C TYR A 855 -11.78 -5.98 6.98
N ALA A 856 -12.60 -6.89 6.47
CA ALA A 856 -13.96 -6.58 6.05
C ALA A 856 -14.82 -6.16 7.26
N TRP A 857 -14.65 -6.81 8.41
CA TRP A 857 -15.32 -6.35 9.64
C TRP A 857 -14.91 -4.93 10.03
N ILE A 858 -13.60 -4.60 10.01
CA ILE A 858 -13.10 -3.25 10.30
C ILE A 858 -13.72 -2.20 9.37
N GLY A 859 -13.77 -2.48 8.06
CA GLY A 859 -14.37 -1.57 7.10
C GLY A 859 -15.86 -1.35 7.37
N ARG A 860 -16.59 -2.43 7.63
CA ARG A 860 -18.03 -2.35 7.92
C ARG A 860 -18.35 -1.64 9.23
N TRP A 861 -17.54 -1.89 10.25
CA TRP A 861 -17.63 -1.22 11.55
C TRP A 861 -17.31 0.29 11.42
N ALA A 862 -16.31 0.66 10.61
CA ALA A 862 -16.03 2.06 10.31
C ALA A 862 -17.19 2.74 9.57
N GLN A 863 -17.84 2.04 8.62
CA GLN A 863 -19.05 2.56 7.96
C GLN A 863 -20.17 2.80 8.97
N ASP A 864 -20.47 1.81 9.81
CA ASP A 864 -21.53 1.89 10.80
C ASP A 864 -21.34 3.08 11.76
N ILE A 865 -20.13 3.27 12.28
CA ILE A 865 -19.83 4.43 13.16
C ILE A 865 -19.97 5.75 12.40
N ALA A 866 -19.40 5.83 11.18
CA ALA A 866 -19.43 7.06 10.39
C ALA A 866 -20.88 7.48 10.05
N ARG A 867 -21.72 6.52 9.68
CA ARG A 867 -23.16 6.69 9.43
C ARG A 867 -23.89 7.18 10.69
N ARG A 868 -23.68 6.51 11.83
CA ARG A 868 -24.29 6.90 13.12
C ARG A 868 -23.91 8.32 13.54
N LYS A 869 -22.64 8.70 13.36
CA LYS A 869 -22.18 10.06 13.67
C LYS A 869 -22.73 11.10 12.70
N LYS A 870 -22.77 10.82 11.40
CA LYS A 870 -23.32 11.75 10.40
C LYS A 870 -24.77 12.13 10.70
N LEU A 871 -25.57 11.21 11.22
CA LEU A 871 -26.97 11.47 11.57
C LEU A 871 -27.18 12.09 12.96
N GLY A 872 -26.24 11.89 13.88
CA GLY A 872 -26.41 12.24 15.29
C GLY A 872 -27.55 11.46 15.99
N PRO A 873 -27.73 11.67 17.30
CA PRO A 873 -28.74 10.96 18.09
C PRO A 873 -30.19 11.22 17.64
N GLU A 874 -30.53 12.46 17.31
CA GLU A 874 -31.90 12.83 16.89
C GLU A 874 -32.25 12.32 15.49
N GLY A 875 -31.29 12.37 14.55
CA GLY A 875 -31.47 11.75 13.23
C GLY A 875 -31.68 10.24 13.33
N ARG A 876 -30.93 9.55 14.19
CA ARG A 876 -31.12 8.13 14.48
C ARG A 876 -32.49 7.83 15.09
N LYS A 877 -32.93 8.59 16.09
CA LYS A 877 -34.29 8.46 16.68
C LYS A 877 -35.37 8.69 15.63
N LYS A 878 -35.18 9.67 14.72
CA LYS A 878 -36.13 9.95 13.64
C LYS A 878 -36.24 8.78 12.68
N LEU A 879 -35.12 8.21 12.22
CA LEU A 879 -35.12 7.02 11.36
C LEU A 879 -35.75 5.82 12.07
N GLN A 880 -35.41 5.59 13.34
CA GLN A 880 -35.98 4.49 14.12
C GLN A 880 -37.49 4.63 14.28
N LYS A 881 -38.01 5.85 14.53
CA LYS A 881 -39.45 6.15 14.54
C LYS A 881 -40.11 5.97 13.17
N MET A 882 -39.36 6.24 12.11
CA MET A 882 -39.76 6.01 10.72
C MET A 882 -39.62 4.54 10.30
N GLY A 883 -39.18 3.64 11.17
CA GLY A 883 -38.99 2.22 10.85
C GLY A 883 -37.79 1.92 9.95
N ASP A 884 -36.85 2.86 9.79
CA ASP A 884 -35.57 2.64 9.11
C ASP A 884 -34.47 2.37 10.14
N ILE A 885 -33.62 1.36 9.87
CA ILE A 885 -32.54 0.95 10.79
C ILE A 885 -31.21 1.22 10.10
N ILE A 886 -30.44 2.15 10.66
CA ILE A 886 -29.08 2.45 10.20
C ILE A 886 -28.00 1.63 10.91
N GLU A 887 -28.31 1.13 12.11
CA GLU A 887 -27.34 0.44 12.96
C GLU A 887 -27.10 -0.98 12.42
N ILE A 888 -25.87 -1.23 11.98
CA ILE A 888 -25.46 -2.48 11.37
C ILE A 888 -25.01 -3.49 12.43
N ASN A 889 -24.27 -3.02 13.43
CA ASN A 889 -23.68 -3.83 14.51
C ASN A 889 -22.98 -5.11 14.00
N PRO A 890 -21.98 -4.99 13.10
CA PRO A 890 -21.34 -6.15 12.48
C PRO A 890 -20.55 -6.96 13.51
N GLN A 891 -20.69 -8.29 13.46
CA GLN A 891 -20.04 -9.23 14.39
C GLN A 891 -18.76 -9.81 13.80
N TYR A 892 -17.74 -9.99 14.63
CA TYR A 892 -16.50 -10.67 14.26
C TYR A 892 -16.31 -11.91 15.14
N LEU A 893 -16.13 -13.06 14.50
CA LEU A 893 -16.02 -14.34 15.20
C LEU A 893 -14.74 -15.09 14.81
N VAL A 894 -13.93 -15.44 15.82
CA VAL A 894 -12.78 -16.34 15.67
C VAL A 894 -13.24 -17.79 15.89
N TYR A 895 -13.32 -18.54 14.80
CA TYR A 895 -13.74 -19.94 14.82
C TYR A 895 -12.86 -20.78 13.87
N PRO A 896 -11.63 -21.17 14.28
CA PRO A 896 -10.73 -21.93 13.42
C PRO A 896 -11.21 -23.38 13.22
N ARG A 897 -10.61 -24.08 12.24
CA ARG A 897 -10.85 -25.52 12.04
C ARG A 897 -10.58 -26.35 13.30
N TYR A 898 -9.65 -25.92 14.15
CA TYR A 898 -9.38 -26.58 15.42
C TYR A 898 -10.65 -26.66 16.29
N PHE A 899 -11.47 -25.60 16.35
CA PHE A 899 -12.72 -25.61 17.14
C PHE A 899 -13.72 -26.59 16.54
N ARG A 900 -13.90 -26.54 15.22
CA ARG A 900 -14.74 -27.47 14.46
C ARG A 900 -14.42 -28.93 14.78
N ASP A 901 -13.13 -29.28 14.79
CA ASP A 901 -12.68 -30.67 14.82
C ASP A 901 -12.43 -31.20 16.25
N ASN A 902 -12.14 -30.34 17.24
CA ASN A 902 -11.66 -30.77 18.57
C ASN A 902 -12.53 -30.36 19.77
N LEU A 903 -13.44 -29.39 19.62
CA LEU A 903 -14.34 -29.00 20.71
C LEU A 903 -15.66 -29.80 20.66
N ASP A 904 -16.24 -30.09 21.82
CA ASP A 904 -17.54 -30.75 21.91
C ASP A 904 -18.70 -29.81 21.53
N TYR A 905 -19.88 -30.40 21.31
CA TYR A 905 -21.06 -29.67 20.82
C TYR A 905 -21.58 -28.62 21.82
N ASP A 906 -21.65 -28.95 23.11
CA ASP A 906 -22.21 -28.07 24.13
C ASP A 906 -21.32 -26.84 24.33
N THR A 907 -20.00 -27.04 24.38
CA THR A 907 -19.02 -25.94 24.46
C THR A 907 -19.11 -25.00 23.25
N LYS A 908 -19.24 -25.55 22.03
CA LYS A 908 -19.42 -24.76 20.80
C LYS A 908 -20.70 -23.93 20.84
N ARG A 909 -21.82 -24.54 21.25
CA ARG A 909 -23.12 -23.87 21.32
C ARG A 909 -23.10 -22.74 22.34
N GLN A 910 -22.53 -22.96 23.54
CA GLN A 910 -22.38 -21.94 24.57
C GLN A 910 -21.54 -20.75 24.08
N PHE A 911 -20.43 -21.01 23.38
CA PHE A 911 -19.60 -19.95 22.80
C PHE A 911 -20.38 -19.13 21.75
N LEU A 912 -21.10 -19.79 20.83
CA LEU A 912 -21.87 -19.10 19.79
C LEU A 912 -23.06 -18.30 20.34
N GLU A 913 -23.76 -18.84 21.34
CA GLU A 913 -24.87 -18.15 22.02
C GLU A 913 -24.38 -16.92 22.80
N GLN A 914 -23.19 -17.01 23.44
CA GLN A 914 -22.54 -15.87 24.10
C GLN A 914 -22.26 -14.74 23.09
N GLU A 915 -21.75 -15.08 21.91
CA GLU A 915 -21.47 -14.12 20.82
C GLU A 915 -22.75 -13.69 20.07
N ARG A 916 -23.94 -14.00 20.61
CA ARG A 916 -25.28 -13.64 20.07
C ARG A 916 -25.57 -14.21 18.68
N ILE A 917 -24.89 -15.29 18.29
CA ILE A 917 -25.12 -15.98 17.02
C ILE A 917 -26.22 -17.01 17.23
N THR A 918 -27.47 -16.60 16.97
CA THR A 918 -28.67 -17.43 17.15
C THR A 918 -29.56 -17.44 15.90
N PRO A 919 -30.42 -18.45 15.68
CA PRO A 919 -31.36 -18.47 14.54
C PRO A 919 -32.24 -17.22 14.45
N ASP A 920 -32.71 -16.72 15.59
CA ASP A 920 -33.59 -15.56 15.68
C ASP A 920 -32.88 -14.25 15.30
N ALA A 921 -31.56 -14.21 15.34
CA ALA A 921 -30.75 -13.04 14.95
C ALA A 921 -30.56 -12.88 13.43
N ASP A 922 -31.11 -13.79 12.60
CA ASP A 922 -30.95 -13.81 11.14
C ASP A 922 -29.48 -13.69 10.67
N PRO A 923 -28.53 -14.55 11.15
CA PRO A 923 -27.12 -14.39 10.83
C PRO A 923 -26.84 -14.66 9.35
N LEU A 924 -25.94 -13.85 8.79
CA LEU A 924 -25.41 -13.94 7.44
C LEU A 924 -23.88 -13.92 7.53
N PHE A 925 -23.25 -15.00 7.10
CA PHE A 925 -21.83 -15.24 7.31
C PHE A 925 -21.01 -14.82 6.11
N TYR A 926 -19.96 -14.06 6.37
CA TYR A 926 -18.88 -13.76 5.45
C TYR A 926 -17.64 -14.58 5.81
N ASP A 927 -17.07 -15.26 4.83
CA ASP A 927 -15.82 -16.01 4.93
C ASP A 927 -15.00 -15.82 3.64
N THR A 928 -13.68 -15.69 3.74
CA THR A 928 -12.80 -15.55 2.57
C THR A 928 -12.50 -16.89 1.90
N GLY A 929 -12.76 -18.01 2.60
CA GLY A 929 -12.45 -19.36 2.13
C GLY A 929 -13.34 -19.88 0.98
N TYR A 930 -12.90 -20.98 0.35
CA TYR A 930 -13.49 -21.46 -0.91
C TYR A 930 -14.80 -22.25 -0.80
N THR A 931 -14.97 -22.95 0.31
CA THR A 931 -16.06 -23.91 0.49
C THR A 931 -17.06 -23.47 1.56
N GLY A 932 -16.70 -22.56 2.47
CA GLY A 932 -17.58 -22.16 3.57
C GLY A 932 -17.85 -23.27 4.59
N THR A 933 -16.91 -24.21 4.76
CA THR A 933 -17.09 -25.34 5.72
C THR A 933 -17.18 -24.90 7.19
N ILE A 934 -16.58 -23.76 7.54
CA ILE A 934 -16.67 -23.20 8.90
C ILE A 934 -18.07 -22.63 9.16
N PRO A 935 -18.59 -21.69 8.34
CA PRO A 935 -19.95 -21.18 8.56
C PRO A 935 -21.00 -22.28 8.47
N GLU A 936 -20.84 -23.25 7.58
CA GLU A 936 -21.73 -24.42 7.51
C GLU A 936 -21.77 -25.20 8.83
N GLN A 937 -20.62 -25.43 9.49
CA GLN A 937 -20.62 -26.14 10.76
C GLN A 937 -21.17 -25.29 11.92
N ILE A 938 -20.93 -23.98 11.93
CA ILE A 938 -21.54 -23.06 12.91
C ILE A 938 -23.07 -23.16 12.80
N MET A 939 -23.61 -23.09 11.58
CA MET A 939 -25.05 -23.16 11.35
C MET A 939 -25.66 -24.52 11.72
N ARG A 940 -24.93 -25.63 11.50
CA ARG A 940 -25.38 -26.95 11.99
C ARG A 940 -25.40 -27.05 13.51
N VAL A 941 -24.49 -26.38 14.22
CA VAL A 941 -24.52 -26.31 15.70
C VAL A 941 -25.74 -25.54 16.18
N MET A 942 -26.16 -24.52 15.43
CA MET A 942 -27.31 -23.68 15.72
C MET A 942 -28.64 -24.20 15.13
N ASP A 943 -28.70 -25.47 14.72
CA ASP A 943 -29.92 -26.15 14.26
C ASP A 943 -30.59 -25.54 13.00
N PHE A 944 -29.82 -24.92 12.10
CA PHE A 944 -30.32 -24.47 10.78
C PHE A 944 -30.52 -25.62 9.79
N ASP A 945 -31.48 -25.50 8.88
CA ASP A 945 -31.68 -26.44 7.77
C ASP A 945 -30.70 -26.21 6.60
N ASP A 946 -30.56 -27.22 5.73
CA ASP A 946 -29.62 -27.21 4.60
C ASP A 946 -29.90 -26.10 3.57
N GLU A 947 -31.18 -25.73 3.38
CA GLU A 947 -31.57 -24.69 2.41
C GLU A 947 -31.18 -23.30 2.91
N ASP A 948 -31.31 -23.07 4.21
CA ASP A 948 -30.90 -21.85 4.89
C ASP A 948 -29.37 -21.73 4.96
N ILE A 949 -28.64 -22.83 5.17
CA ILE A 949 -27.17 -22.87 5.14
C ILE A 949 -26.63 -22.31 3.82
N GLU A 950 -27.09 -22.82 2.68
CA GLU A 950 -26.60 -22.36 1.38
C GLU A 950 -26.86 -20.87 1.12
N ARG A 951 -27.97 -20.33 1.64
CA ARG A 951 -28.38 -18.95 1.41
C ARG A 951 -27.70 -17.94 2.31
N ARG A 952 -27.18 -18.39 3.45
CA ARG A 952 -26.65 -17.51 4.49
C ARG A 952 -25.13 -17.34 4.45
N ILE A 953 -24.46 -18.04 3.54
CA ILE A 953 -23.00 -17.99 3.37
C ILE A 953 -22.65 -17.06 2.19
N ARG A 954 -21.70 -16.15 2.41
CA ARG A 954 -21.11 -15.25 1.41
C ARG A 954 -19.60 -15.36 1.41
N LEU A 955 -19.05 -15.66 0.23
CA LEU A 955 -17.64 -15.94 0.01
C LEU A 955 -17.12 -15.03 -1.11
N LEU A 956 -15.92 -14.48 -0.95
CA LEU A 956 -15.27 -13.73 -2.03
C LEU A 956 -14.95 -14.63 -3.23
N SER A 957 -14.53 -15.87 -2.97
CA SER A 957 -14.17 -16.82 -4.01
C SER A 957 -14.81 -18.19 -3.75
N ALA A 958 -16.00 -18.42 -4.30
CA ALA A 958 -16.65 -19.73 -4.24
C ALA A 958 -16.85 -20.32 -5.63
N PRO A 959 -16.59 -21.63 -5.85
CA PRO A 959 -16.97 -22.30 -7.10
C PRO A 959 -18.48 -22.19 -7.36
N SER A 960 -19.28 -22.32 -6.30
CA SER A 960 -20.73 -22.10 -6.37
C SER A 960 -21.06 -20.62 -6.45
N VAL A 961 -21.82 -20.22 -7.46
CA VAL A 961 -22.30 -18.84 -7.62
C VAL A 961 -23.27 -18.45 -6.49
N HIS A 962 -23.97 -19.43 -5.90
CA HIS A 962 -24.94 -19.17 -4.82
C HIS A 962 -24.30 -18.68 -3.52
N ARG A 963 -23.06 -19.11 -3.22
CA ARG A 963 -22.30 -18.66 -2.05
C ARG A 963 -21.37 -17.48 -2.38
N ARG A 964 -21.21 -17.09 -3.65
CA ARG A 964 -20.27 -16.03 -4.05
C ARG A 964 -20.90 -14.65 -3.91
N VAL A 965 -20.15 -13.67 -3.41
CA VAL A 965 -20.57 -12.26 -3.40
C VAL A 965 -20.85 -11.80 -4.84
N LYS A 966 -21.99 -11.14 -5.03
CA LYS A 966 -22.42 -10.74 -6.37
C LYS A 966 -21.48 -9.71 -6.99
N GLY A 967 -21.25 -9.84 -8.30
CA GLY A 967 -20.38 -8.93 -9.05
C GLY A 967 -18.89 -9.27 -9.01
N ILE A 968 -18.45 -10.21 -8.17
CA ILE A 968 -17.05 -10.68 -8.15
C ILE A 968 -16.83 -11.75 -9.23
N PRO A 969 -15.92 -11.55 -10.19
CA PRO A 969 -15.69 -12.50 -11.27
C PRO A 969 -14.84 -13.70 -10.81
N GLU A 970 -14.98 -14.84 -11.48
CA GLU A 970 -14.30 -16.09 -11.07
C GLU A 970 -12.76 -16.00 -11.13
N ASN A 971 -12.24 -15.20 -12.07
CA ASN A 971 -10.80 -14.99 -12.25
C ASN A 971 -10.18 -14.08 -11.16
N ALA A 972 -10.97 -13.36 -10.36
CA ALA A 972 -10.47 -12.60 -9.20
C ALA A 972 -9.90 -13.54 -8.11
N ARG A 973 -10.13 -14.85 -8.24
CA ARG A 973 -9.64 -15.87 -7.31
C ARG A 973 -8.14 -15.74 -7.03
N SER A 974 -7.29 -15.66 -8.05
CA SER A 974 -5.83 -15.62 -7.85
C SER A 974 -5.39 -14.44 -7.00
N GLU A 975 -6.00 -13.27 -7.20
CA GLU A 975 -5.71 -12.06 -6.43
C GLU A 975 -6.20 -12.19 -4.98
N ILE A 976 -7.37 -12.80 -4.75
CA ILE A 976 -7.89 -13.08 -3.41
C ILE A 976 -6.95 -14.02 -2.64
N ILE A 977 -6.45 -15.09 -3.27
CA ILE A 977 -5.49 -16.02 -2.63
C ILE A 977 -4.19 -15.27 -2.31
N GLU A 978 -3.63 -14.57 -3.30
CA GLU A 978 -2.31 -13.96 -3.20
C GLU A 978 -2.26 -12.83 -2.18
N TYR A 979 -3.33 -12.02 -2.09
CA TYR A 979 -3.31 -10.78 -1.32
C TYR A 979 -4.17 -10.82 -0.04
N ILE A 980 -5.40 -11.36 -0.07
CA ILE A 980 -6.31 -11.30 1.08
C ILE A 980 -6.00 -12.39 2.12
N GLU A 981 -5.82 -13.64 1.69
CA GLU A 981 -5.51 -14.76 2.61
C GLU A 981 -4.13 -14.62 3.27
N HIS A 982 -3.20 -13.90 2.62
CA HIS A 982 -1.85 -13.63 3.12
C HIS A 982 -1.69 -12.23 3.71
N ASN A 983 -2.79 -11.50 3.94
CA ASN A 983 -2.72 -10.23 4.65
C ASN A 983 -2.23 -10.45 6.08
N ALA A 984 -1.42 -9.51 6.57
CA ALA A 984 -0.80 -9.57 7.89
C ALA A 984 -1.84 -9.75 9.01
N LYS A 985 -1.54 -10.54 10.03
CA LYS A 985 -2.45 -10.81 11.16
C LYS A 985 -1.85 -10.35 12.49
N THR A 986 -2.68 -10.15 13.51
CA THR A 986 -2.24 -9.85 14.88
C THR A 986 -1.87 -11.10 15.69
N GLU A 987 -2.42 -12.25 15.31
CA GLU A 987 -2.29 -13.52 16.05
C GLU A 987 -2.22 -14.73 15.11
N ASN A 988 -1.58 -15.78 15.59
CA ASN A 988 -1.56 -17.11 15.00
C ASN A 988 -2.94 -17.78 15.12
N THR A 989 -3.09 -18.96 14.51
CA THR A 989 -4.36 -19.70 14.59
C THR A 989 -4.69 -20.04 16.04
N ALA A 990 -5.92 -19.79 16.48
CA ALA A 990 -6.33 -20.09 17.84
C ALA A 990 -6.30 -21.60 18.15
N GLU A 991 -5.84 -21.94 19.35
CA GLU A 991 -5.52 -23.30 19.80
C GLU A 991 -6.53 -23.84 20.82
N GLY A 992 -7.50 -23.03 21.28
CA GLY A 992 -8.51 -23.46 22.24
C GLY A 992 -9.40 -22.33 22.73
N LEU A 993 -10.29 -22.68 23.68
CA LEU A 993 -11.14 -21.76 24.41
C LEU A 993 -10.80 -21.81 25.92
N ILE A 994 -10.91 -20.67 26.59
CA ILE A 994 -10.76 -20.54 28.05
C ILE A 994 -11.91 -19.70 28.60
N ILE A 995 -12.33 -20.02 29.82
CA ILE A 995 -13.28 -19.20 30.57
C ILE A 995 -12.47 -18.22 31.40
N ASP A 996 -12.72 -16.92 31.21
CA ASP A 996 -12.18 -15.87 32.05
C ASP A 996 -12.79 -15.99 33.46
N GLU A 997 -11.94 -16.21 34.46
CA GLU A 997 -12.39 -16.45 35.84
C GLU A 997 -13.03 -15.22 36.50
N GLU A 998 -12.75 -14.00 36.01
CA GLU A 998 -13.28 -12.75 36.56
C GLU A 998 -14.65 -12.40 35.98
N THR A 999 -14.83 -12.60 34.67
CA THR A 999 -16.03 -12.20 33.93
C THR A 999 -16.96 -13.37 33.60
N GLY A 1000 -16.48 -14.61 33.70
CA GLY A 1000 -17.20 -15.81 33.29
C GLY A 1000 -17.37 -15.96 31.77
N LYS A 1001 -16.75 -15.08 30.97
CA LYS A 1001 -16.85 -15.10 29.50
C LYS A 1001 -15.89 -16.12 28.89
N ILE A 1002 -16.33 -16.75 27.81
CA ILE A 1002 -15.53 -17.69 27.01
C ILE A 1002 -14.72 -16.90 25.97
N HIS A 1003 -13.41 -17.12 25.91
CA HIS A 1003 -12.49 -16.48 24.97
C HIS A 1003 -11.62 -17.50 24.24
N HIS A 1004 -11.19 -17.18 23.02
CA HIS A 1004 -10.16 -17.97 22.34
C HIS A 1004 -8.75 -17.66 22.83
N ILE A 1005 -7.87 -18.65 22.72
CA ILE A 1005 -6.43 -18.50 23.00
C ILE A 1005 -5.66 -18.63 21.69
N ALA A 1006 -4.79 -17.64 21.40
CA ALA A 1006 -3.88 -17.63 20.27
C ALA A 1006 -2.55 -16.96 20.64
N GLN A 1007 -1.45 -17.40 20.00
CA GLN A 1007 -0.14 -16.76 20.14
C GLN A 1007 -0.03 -15.51 19.25
N PRO A 1008 0.62 -14.41 19.67
CA PRO A 1008 0.85 -13.26 18.80
C PRO A 1008 1.74 -13.58 17.59
N THR A 1009 1.56 -12.84 16.49
CA THR A 1009 2.48 -12.83 15.33
C THR A 1009 3.70 -11.95 15.60
N SER A 1010 4.65 -11.90 14.65
CA SER A 1010 5.87 -11.08 14.79
C SER A 1010 5.55 -9.58 14.86
N PRO A 1011 6.42 -8.76 15.47
CA PRO A 1011 6.23 -7.31 15.55
C PRO A 1011 6.04 -6.64 14.18
N GLU A 1012 6.76 -7.11 13.14
CA GLU A 1012 6.62 -6.61 11.77
C GLU A 1012 5.23 -6.90 11.21
N GLU A 1013 4.72 -8.11 11.41
CA GLU A 1013 3.39 -8.50 10.94
C GLU A 1013 2.29 -7.69 11.65
N GLN A 1014 2.43 -7.45 12.95
CA GLN A 1014 1.51 -6.59 13.70
C GLN A 1014 1.55 -5.13 13.20
N PHE A 1015 2.74 -4.60 12.87
CA PHE A 1015 2.87 -3.27 12.26
C PHE A 1015 2.12 -3.20 10.92
N TYR A 1016 2.30 -4.21 10.06
CA TYR A 1016 1.60 -4.30 8.78
C TYR A 1016 0.08 -4.38 8.94
N TYR A 1017 -0.40 -5.13 9.92
CA TYR A 1017 -1.82 -5.19 10.25
C TYR A 1017 -2.38 -3.81 10.61
N MET A 1018 -1.66 -3.03 11.43
CA MET A 1018 -2.07 -1.68 11.82
C MET A 1018 -2.12 -0.73 10.61
N MET A 1019 -1.19 -0.86 9.66
CA MET A 1019 -1.20 -0.09 8.42
C MET A 1019 -2.41 -0.41 7.54
N ILE A 1020 -2.72 -1.70 7.35
CA ILE A 1020 -3.89 -2.14 6.58
C ILE A 1020 -5.19 -1.66 7.25
N LYS A 1021 -5.31 -1.83 8.57
CA LYS A 1021 -6.46 -1.36 9.37
C LYS A 1021 -6.70 0.13 9.17
N GLN A 1022 -5.65 0.95 9.20
CA GLN A 1022 -5.77 2.39 8.99
C GLN A 1022 -6.25 2.74 7.58
N ALA A 1023 -5.75 2.06 6.54
CA ALA A 1023 -6.18 2.30 5.17
C ALA A 1023 -7.69 2.07 5.01
N ILE A 1024 -8.17 0.90 5.44
CA ILE A 1024 -9.57 0.49 5.34
C ILE A 1024 -10.47 1.44 6.13
N ALA A 1025 -10.15 1.67 7.40
CA ALA A 1025 -11.02 2.43 8.26
C ALA A 1025 -11.09 3.91 7.87
N ARG A 1026 -9.97 4.50 7.40
CA ARG A 1026 -9.95 5.88 6.89
C ARG A 1026 -10.83 6.03 5.65
N HIS A 1027 -10.71 5.09 4.70
CA HIS A 1027 -11.51 5.10 3.49
C HIS A 1027 -13.01 5.09 3.80
N TYR A 1028 -13.48 4.08 4.54
CA TYR A 1028 -14.90 3.93 4.84
C TYR A 1028 -15.45 5.04 5.73
N TRP A 1029 -14.66 5.54 6.70
CA TRP A 1029 -15.06 6.71 7.48
C TRP A 1029 -15.32 7.93 6.59
N LEU A 1030 -14.37 8.22 5.70
CA LEU A 1030 -14.42 9.38 4.81
C LEU A 1030 -15.58 9.29 3.83
N GLN A 1031 -15.71 8.16 3.13
CA GLN A 1031 -16.74 7.96 2.11
C GLN A 1031 -18.15 8.10 2.70
N GLU A 1032 -18.39 7.53 3.89
CA GLU A 1032 -19.72 7.62 4.50
C GLU A 1032 -20.01 9.04 5.01
N LYS A 1033 -19.04 9.70 5.67
CA LYS A 1033 -19.22 11.09 6.11
C LYS A 1033 -19.47 12.05 4.94
N LEU A 1034 -18.81 11.85 3.79
CA LEU A 1034 -19.05 12.65 2.59
C LEU A 1034 -20.38 12.30 1.92
N TYR A 1035 -20.59 11.02 1.57
CA TYR A 1035 -21.59 10.63 0.56
C TYR A 1035 -22.76 9.81 1.08
N HIS A 1036 -22.72 9.29 2.31
CA HIS A 1036 -23.82 8.48 2.80
C HIS A 1036 -25.12 9.28 2.88
N GLU A 1037 -26.15 8.77 2.24
CA GLU A 1037 -27.52 9.21 2.42
C GLU A 1037 -28.35 8.02 2.91
N PRO A 1038 -29.21 8.20 3.93
CA PRO A 1038 -30.14 7.15 4.34
C PRO A 1038 -30.98 6.68 3.16
N SER A 1039 -31.46 5.45 3.23
CA SER A 1039 -32.27 4.85 2.15
C SER A 1039 -33.53 5.67 1.79
N GLY A 1040 -33.95 6.55 2.71
CA GLY A 1040 -35.14 7.36 2.57
C GLY A 1040 -36.40 6.52 2.63
N ASN A 1041 -36.36 5.27 3.08
CA ASN A 1041 -37.54 4.43 3.21
C ASN A 1041 -38.20 4.61 4.58
N VAL A 1042 -39.52 4.66 4.60
CA VAL A 1042 -40.33 4.75 5.82
C VAL A 1042 -41.20 3.50 5.92
N GLY A 1043 -41.16 2.87 7.09
CA GLY A 1043 -42.09 1.81 7.48
C GLY A 1043 -43.39 2.40 8.02
N VAL A 1044 -44.50 1.94 7.48
CA VAL A 1044 -45.85 2.28 7.92
C VAL A 1044 -46.59 0.99 8.22
N ASP A 1045 -47.07 0.84 9.44
CA ASP A 1045 -47.87 -0.30 9.81
C ASP A 1045 -49.33 -0.07 9.44
N SER A 1046 -49.95 -1.08 8.82
CA SER A 1046 -51.34 -1.08 8.37
C SER A 1046 -52.09 -2.27 8.96
N GLU A 1047 -53.42 -2.33 8.86
CA GLU A 1047 -54.22 -3.40 9.47
C GLU A 1047 -53.74 -4.80 9.03
N ASN A 1048 -53.63 -5.03 7.72
CA ASN A 1048 -53.27 -6.33 7.14
C ASN A 1048 -51.87 -6.35 6.50
N TYR A 1049 -51.18 -5.21 6.41
CA TYR A 1049 -49.90 -5.09 5.73
C TYR A 1049 -48.87 -4.32 6.54
N SER A 1050 -47.60 -4.61 6.30
CA SER A 1050 -46.49 -3.71 6.62
C SER A 1050 -46.04 -3.06 5.33
N ILE A 1051 -46.19 -1.74 5.24
CA ILE A 1051 -45.89 -0.94 4.05
C ILE A 1051 -44.51 -0.33 4.24
N ARG A 1052 -43.65 -0.44 3.24
CA ARG A 1052 -42.38 0.28 3.19
C ARG A 1052 -42.34 1.13 1.95
N ILE A 1053 -42.24 2.44 2.09
CA ILE A 1053 -42.33 3.38 0.98
C ILE A 1053 -41.20 4.39 1.04
N ARG A 1054 -40.75 4.89 -0.12
CA ARG A 1054 -39.81 6.02 -0.14
C ARG A 1054 -40.50 7.24 0.46
N GLN A 1055 -39.77 7.98 1.28
CA GLN A 1055 -40.25 9.07 2.13
C GLN A 1055 -40.94 10.17 1.31
N GLU A 1056 -40.43 10.43 0.10
CA GLU A 1056 -41.02 11.39 -0.84
C GLU A 1056 -42.46 11.07 -1.27
N TYR A 1057 -42.91 9.81 -1.15
CA TYR A 1057 -44.29 9.41 -1.44
C TYR A 1057 -45.17 9.24 -0.21
N LEU A 1058 -44.61 9.30 1.01
CA LEU A 1058 -45.36 9.02 2.24
C LEU A 1058 -46.54 9.97 2.43
N ASP A 1059 -46.31 11.27 2.26
CA ASP A 1059 -47.34 12.30 2.43
C ASP A 1059 -48.35 12.34 1.27
N LEU A 1060 -48.02 11.67 0.17
CA LEU A 1060 -48.85 11.58 -1.04
C LEU A 1060 -49.79 10.36 -1.01
N LEU A 1061 -49.54 9.39 -0.13
CA LEU A 1061 -50.38 8.21 0.03
C LEU A 1061 -51.76 8.59 0.59
N PRO A 1062 -52.85 8.08 -0.01
CA PRO A 1062 -54.18 8.21 0.57
C PRO A 1062 -54.24 7.63 1.99
N LYS A 1063 -54.91 8.33 2.92
CA LYS A 1063 -55.02 7.87 4.32
C LYS A 1063 -55.74 6.52 4.41
N GLU A 1064 -56.76 6.36 3.58
CA GLU A 1064 -57.55 5.14 3.44
C GLU A 1064 -56.69 3.97 2.96
N PHE A 1065 -55.70 4.23 2.09
CA PHE A 1065 -54.71 3.24 1.68
C PHE A 1065 -53.82 2.83 2.84
N ILE A 1066 -53.30 3.77 3.63
CA ILE A 1066 -52.44 3.45 4.78
C ILE A 1066 -53.19 2.61 5.82
N GLU A 1067 -54.44 2.98 6.14
CA GLU A 1067 -55.24 2.27 7.15
C GLU A 1067 -55.58 0.84 6.71
N ASN A 1068 -56.08 0.68 5.47
CA ASN A 1068 -56.47 -0.62 4.94
C ASN A 1068 -56.31 -0.71 3.40
N PRO A 1069 -55.11 -1.08 2.92
CA PRO A 1069 -54.80 -1.19 1.49
C PRO A 1069 -55.75 -2.13 0.74
N LYS A 1070 -56.19 -3.22 1.39
CA LYS A 1070 -57.09 -4.21 0.80
C LYS A 1070 -58.45 -3.62 0.47
N LYS A 1071 -59.01 -2.85 1.40
CA LYS A 1071 -60.28 -2.14 1.20
C LYS A 1071 -60.12 -1.02 0.18
N PHE A 1072 -59.04 -0.25 0.28
CA PHE A 1072 -58.75 0.84 -0.66
C PHE A 1072 -58.64 0.35 -2.11
N PHE A 1073 -57.90 -0.74 -2.36
CA PHE A 1073 -57.80 -1.32 -3.69
C PHE A 1073 -59.17 -1.77 -4.25
N ALA A 1074 -60.08 -2.23 -3.40
CA ALA A 1074 -61.42 -2.62 -3.84
C ALA A 1074 -62.34 -1.43 -4.14
N GLU A 1075 -62.17 -0.29 -3.44
CA GLU A 1075 -63.05 0.88 -3.54
C GLU A 1075 -62.53 1.94 -4.54
N SER A 1076 -61.22 2.09 -4.68
CA SER A 1076 -60.57 3.18 -5.43
C SER A 1076 -59.50 2.70 -6.41
N GLY A 1077 -59.11 1.42 -6.37
CA GLY A 1077 -58.17 0.85 -7.33
C GLY A 1077 -58.82 0.57 -8.68
N THR A 1078 -58.09 0.86 -9.76
CA THR A 1078 -58.46 0.46 -11.12
C THR A 1078 -57.73 -0.83 -11.48
N LEU A 1079 -58.48 -1.89 -11.76
CA LEU A 1079 -57.90 -3.17 -12.15
C LEU A 1079 -57.37 -3.09 -13.58
N LEU A 1080 -56.05 -3.17 -13.74
CA LEU A 1080 -55.37 -3.19 -15.05
C LEU A 1080 -55.23 -4.62 -15.59
N LYS A 1081 -55.04 -5.59 -14.70
CA LYS A 1081 -54.88 -7.01 -15.05
C LYS A 1081 -55.33 -7.89 -13.89
N GLY A 1082 -56.08 -8.95 -14.19
CA GLY A 1082 -56.38 -10.10 -13.32
C GLY A 1082 -57.05 -9.80 -11.98
N GLY A 1083 -58.34 -10.14 -11.84
CA GLY A 1083 -59.00 -10.01 -10.53
C GLY A 1083 -60.43 -10.53 -10.49
N LYS A 1084 -60.59 -11.87 -10.52
CA LYS A 1084 -61.77 -12.62 -10.02
C LYS A 1084 -61.66 -14.16 -10.09
N GLY A 1085 -60.45 -14.73 -10.18
CA GLY A 1085 -60.28 -16.19 -10.27
C GLY A 1085 -60.80 -16.83 -11.59
N GLU A 1086 -61.22 -16.03 -12.56
CA GLU A 1086 -61.61 -16.49 -13.91
C GLU A 1086 -60.80 -15.72 -14.97
N GLY A 1087 -60.15 -16.49 -15.86
CA GLY A 1087 -59.25 -15.99 -16.90
C GLY A 1087 -57.99 -16.86 -17.04
N GLU A 1088 -57.22 -16.64 -18.11
CA GLU A 1088 -56.01 -17.42 -18.45
C GLU A 1088 -54.84 -17.19 -17.46
N TYR A 1089 -54.87 -16.10 -16.67
CA TYR A 1089 -53.86 -15.76 -15.66
C TYR A 1089 -54.51 -15.26 -14.35
N PRO A 1090 -55.07 -16.16 -13.52
CA PRO A 1090 -55.77 -15.80 -12.28
C PRO A 1090 -54.86 -15.27 -11.16
N ASP A 1091 -53.54 -15.38 -11.32
CA ASP A 1091 -52.53 -15.11 -10.28
C ASP A 1091 -51.80 -13.75 -10.43
N GLU A 1092 -52.04 -13.00 -11.52
CA GLU A 1092 -51.40 -11.71 -11.80
C GLU A 1092 -52.39 -10.54 -11.64
N GLU A 1093 -52.58 -10.10 -10.38
CA GLU A 1093 -53.38 -8.92 -10.06
C GLU A 1093 -52.51 -7.66 -10.14
N ILE A 1094 -52.88 -6.74 -11.04
CA ILE A 1094 -52.23 -5.44 -11.22
C ILE A 1094 -53.29 -4.36 -11.06
N ILE A 1095 -53.10 -3.50 -10.08
CA ILE A 1095 -54.03 -2.44 -9.71
C ILE A 1095 -53.31 -1.11 -9.88
N SER A 1096 -53.94 -0.14 -10.54
CA SER A 1096 -53.48 1.25 -10.49
C SER A 1096 -54.32 2.09 -9.54
N PHE A 1097 -53.69 3.08 -8.92
CA PHE A 1097 -54.38 4.09 -8.13
C PHE A 1097 -53.60 5.40 -8.18
N GLU A 1098 -54.28 6.50 -7.87
CA GLU A 1098 -53.67 7.83 -7.85
C GLU A 1098 -53.27 8.24 -6.43
N LEU A 1099 -52.12 8.90 -6.34
CA LEU A 1099 -51.70 9.66 -5.16
C LEU A 1099 -52.40 11.01 -5.11
N SER A 1100 -52.27 11.72 -3.97
CA SER A 1100 -52.93 13.01 -3.77
C SER A 1100 -52.49 14.12 -4.74
N ASP A 1101 -51.31 14.00 -5.36
CA ASP A 1101 -50.78 14.93 -6.36
C ASP A 1101 -51.13 14.54 -7.81
N GLY A 1102 -51.91 13.48 -8.01
CA GLY A 1102 -52.25 12.93 -9.31
C GLY A 1102 -51.20 11.97 -9.88
N THR A 1103 -50.13 11.65 -9.15
CA THR A 1103 -49.18 10.62 -9.57
C THR A 1103 -49.85 9.26 -9.59
N GLU A 1104 -49.85 8.58 -10.75
CA GLU A 1104 -50.37 7.22 -10.87
C GLU A 1104 -49.35 6.17 -10.42
N ILE A 1105 -49.80 5.27 -9.54
CA ILE A 1105 -49.01 4.15 -8.98
C ILE A 1105 -49.60 2.84 -9.44
N VAL A 1106 -48.71 1.92 -9.80
CA VAL A 1106 -49.05 0.52 -10.10
C VAL A 1106 -48.65 -0.35 -8.92
N ALA A 1107 -49.65 -1.03 -8.35
CA ALA A 1107 -49.49 -2.07 -7.36
C ALA A 1107 -49.59 -3.45 -8.06
N LYS A 1108 -48.45 -4.12 -8.18
CA LYS A 1108 -48.35 -5.46 -8.74
C LYS A 1108 -48.35 -6.48 -7.61
N LYS A 1109 -49.35 -7.38 -7.59
CA LYS A 1109 -49.42 -8.47 -6.63
C LYS A 1109 -48.30 -9.47 -6.87
N ILE A 1110 -47.75 -9.95 -5.77
CA ILE A 1110 -46.68 -10.93 -5.70
C ILE A 1110 -47.29 -12.22 -5.16
N GLU A 1111 -47.13 -13.30 -5.92
CA GLU A 1111 -47.50 -14.65 -5.49
C GLU A 1111 -46.60 -15.08 -4.31
N LEU A 1112 -47.16 -15.55 -3.19
CA LEU A 1112 -46.37 -15.87 -2.00
C LEU A 1112 -45.37 -17.01 -2.18
N ARG A 1113 -45.68 -17.98 -3.05
CA ARG A 1113 -44.71 -19.03 -3.47
C ARG A 1113 -43.51 -18.44 -4.20
N LYS A 1114 -43.64 -17.24 -4.79
CA LYS A 1114 -42.61 -16.45 -5.47
C LYS A 1114 -42.16 -15.21 -4.68
N ALA A 1115 -42.59 -15.02 -3.42
CA ALA A 1115 -42.23 -13.83 -2.62
C ALA A 1115 -40.71 -13.64 -2.48
N LYS A 1116 -39.94 -14.74 -2.48
CA LYS A 1116 -38.46 -14.72 -2.51
C LYS A 1116 -37.89 -14.22 -3.85
N GLU A 1117 -38.58 -14.46 -4.97
CA GLU A 1117 -38.19 -14.03 -6.31
C GLU A 1117 -38.59 -12.57 -6.57
N SER A 1118 -39.73 -12.11 -6.07
CA SER A 1118 -40.17 -10.71 -6.24
C SER A 1118 -39.43 -9.71 -5.36
N ARG A 1119 -38.87 -10.11 -4.20
CA ARG A 1119 -37.88 -9.28 -3.49
C ARG A 1119 -36.62 -9.05 -4.33
N LYS A 1120 -36.24 -10.03 -5.17
CA LYS A 1120 -35.13 -9.88 -6.11
C LYS A 1120 -35.51 -8.99 -7.28
N GLU A 1121 -36.73 -9.10 -7.80
CA GLU A 1121 -37.28 -8.16 -8.80
C GLU A 1121 -37.23 -6.71 -8.27
N PHE A 1122 -37.67 -6.47 -7.03
CA PHE A 1122 -37.58 -5.16 -6.39
C PHE A 1122 -36.13 -4.68 -6.22
N SER A 1123 -35.23 -5.57 -5.78
CA SER A 1123 -33.80 -5.26 -5.71
C SER A 1123 -33.22 -4.91 -7.09
N ILE A 1124 -33.65 -5.58 -8.17
CA ILE A 1124 -33.22 -5.26 -9.54
C ILE A 1124 -33.69 -3.85 -9.92
N LEU A 1125 -34.94 -3.48 -9.63
CA LEU A 1125 -35.46 -2.13 -9.89
C LEU A 1125 -34.66 -1.05 -9.15
N ILE A 1126 -34.40 -1.26 -7.85
CA ILE A 1126 -33.60 -0.32 -7.04
C ILE A 1126 -32.18 -0.20 -7.62
N SER A 1127 -31.52 -1.34 -7.87
CA SER A 1127 -30.16 -1.33 -8.39
C SER A 1127 -30.10 -0.70 -9.78
N ALA A 1128 -31.04 -1.01 -10.67
CA ALA A 1128 -31.15 -0.42 -12.01
C ALA A 1128 -31.29 1.11 -11.94
N LYS A 1129 -32.18 1.60 -11.08
CA LYS A 1129 -32.39 3.04 -10.89
C LYS A 1129 -31.12 3.72 -10.36
N LYS A 1130 -30.44 3.13 -9.38
CA LYS A 1130 -29.19 3.66 -8.79
C LYS A 1130 -28.07 3.83 -9.83
N VAL A 1131 -27.95 2.90 -10.77
CA VAL A 1131 -26.94 2.97 -11.85
C VAL A 1131 -27.44 3.70 -13.10
N GLY A 1132 -28.63 4.32 -13.05
CA GLY A 1132 -29.18 5.12 -14.15
C GLY A 1132 -29.69 4.32 -15.35
N LEU A 1133 -30.04 3.04 -15.16
CA LEU A 1133 -30.66 2.24 -16.22
C LEU A 1133 -32.15 2.59 -16.40
N PRO A 1134 -32.69 2.48 -17.63
CA PRO A 1134 -34.11 2.70 -17.88
C PRO A 1134 -34.92 1.61 -17.19
N THR A 1135 -35.78 1.99 -16.26
CA THR A 1135 -36.64 1.09 -15.48
C THR A 1135 -37.81 1.86 -14.87
N ALA A 1136 -38.90 1.17 -14.48
CA ALA A 1136 -39.96 1.77 -13.69
C ALA A 1136 -39.42 2.29 -12.34
N GLU A 1137 -39.88 3.46 -11.91
CA GLU A 1137 -39.44 4.05 -10.65
C GLU A 1137 -40.00 3.26 -9.45
N PRO A 1138 -39.16 2.64 -8.61
CA PRO A 1138 -39.62 1.90 -7.45
C PRO A 1138 -40.14 2.88 -6.39
N VAL A 1139 -41.38 2.67 -5.94
CA VAL A 1139 -42.07 3.54 -4.98
C VAL A 1139 -42.05 2.92 -3.59
N GLY A 1140 -42.33 1.62 -3.49
CA GLY A 1140 -42.37 0.92 -2.22
C GLY A 1140 -42.71 -0.56 -2.34
N PHE A 1141 -42.77 -1.22 -1.19
CA PHE A 1141 -43.10 -2.62 -1.06
C PHE A 1141 -44.10 -2.81 0.08
N MET A 1142 -45.13 -3.60 -0.15
CA MET A 1142 -46.16 -3.91 0.84
C MET A 1142 -46.13 -5.41 1.15
N SER A 1143 -45.89 -5.75 2.40
CA SER A 1143 -45.83 -7.13 2.88
C SER A 1143 -47.11 -7.50 3.62
N GLY A 1144 -47.83 -8.53 3.19
CA GLY A 1144 -48.98 -9.05 3.93
C GLY A 1144 -48.54 -9.60 5.29
N LYS A 1145 -49.26 -9.24 6.36
CA LYS A 1145 -49.06 -9.82 7.70
C LYS A 1145 -49.46 -11.28 7.77
N LYS A 1146 -50.32 -11.72 6.85
CA LYS A 1146 -50.74 -13.12 6.66
C LYS A 1146 -50.58 -13.52 5.20
N GLU A 1147 -50.35 -14.80 4.97
CA GLU A 1147 -50.23 -15.38 3.63
C GLU A 1147 -51.49 -15.14 2.76
N VAL A 1148 -52.68 -15.05 3.35
CA VAL A 1148 -53.91 -14.79 2.59
C VAL A 1148 -54.01 -13.36 2.00
N ASP A 1149 -53.19 -12.43 2.50
CA ASP A 1149 -53.23 -11.03 2.07
C ASP A 1149 -52.27 -10.76 0.89
N GLY A 1150 -51.27 -11.63 0.67
CA GLY A 1150 -50.30 -11.44 -0.42
C GLY A 1150 -49.32 -10.29 -0.15
N SER A 1151 -48.39 -10.07 -1.07
CA SER A 1151 -47.48 -8.92 -1.05
C SER A 1151 -47.63 -8.13 -2.34
N TYR A 1152 -47.29 -6.84 -2.33
CA TYR A 1152 -47.39 -5.98 -3.51
C TYR A 1152 -46.12 -5.17 -3.71
N LEU A 1153 -45.67 -5.08 -4.95
CA LEU A 1153 -44.63 -4.16 -5.38
C LEU A 1153 -45.31 -2.89 -5.91
N LEU A 1154 -44.89 -1.73 -5.40
CA LEU A 1154 -45.39 -0.43 -5.80
C LEU A 1154 -44.35 0.27 -6.68
N MET A 1155 -44.77 0.72 -7.86
CA MET A 1155 -43.93 1.46 -8.80
C MET A 1155 -44.74 2.58 -9.47
N LYS A 1156 -44.06 3.64 -9.90
CA LYS A 1156 -44.71 4.70 -10.69
C LYS A 1156 -45.17 4.12 -12.02
N LYS A 1157 -46.37 4.47 -12.46
CA LYS A 1157 -46.86 4.07 -13.78
C LYS A 1157 -45.99 4.67 -14.87
N VAL A 1158 -45.59 3.84 -15.83
CA VAL A 1158 -44.89 4.27 -17.05
C VAL A 1158 -45.93 4.37 -18.17
N GLU A 1159 -45.97 5.52 -18.84
CA GLU A 1159 -46.89 5.74 -19.96
C GLU A 1159 -46.40 5.02 -21.22
N GLY A 1160 -47.34 4.47 -21.98
CA GLY A 1160 -47.06 3.69 -23.18
C GLY A 1160 -47.86 2.39 -23.23
N ILE A 1161 -47.47 1.50 -24.14
CA ILE A 1161 -48.18 0.26 -24.43
C ILE A 1161 -47.32 -0.92 -23.96
N SER A 1162 -47.91 -1.88 -23.25
CA SER A 1162 -47.22 -3.13 -22.88
C SER A 1162 -46.73 -3.86 -24.12
N GLY A 1163 -45.47 -4.30 -24.11
CA GLY A 1163 -44.84 -5.01 -25.22
C GLY A 1163 -45.65 -6.21 -25.68
N ARG A 1164 -46.25 -6.95 -24.74
CA ARG A 1164 -47.14 -8.09 -25.03
C ARG A 1164 -48.40 -7.73 -25.81
N LYS A 1165 -48.89 -6.50 -25.69
CA LYS A 1165 -50.09 -6.02 -26.41
C LYS A 1165 -49.76 -5.11 -27.57
N PHE A 1166 -48.48 -4.81 -27.80
CA PHE A 1166 -48.06 -3.76 -28.72
C PHE A 1166 -48.35 -4.12 -30.17
N GLU A 1167 -48.06 -5.35 -30.60
CA GLU A 1167 -48.40 -5.78 -31.96
C GLU A 1167 -49.90 -5.74 -32.20
N LYS A 1168 -50.69 -6.24 -31.24
CA LYS A 1168 -52.15 -6.17 -31.32
C LYS A 1168 -52.63 -4.73 -31.46
N HIS A 1169 -52.08 -3.80 -30.68
CA HIS A 1169 -52.40 -2.37 -30.77
C HIS A 1169 -52.08 -1.80 -32.16
N LEU A 1170 -50.90 -2.11 -32.71
CA LEU A 1170 -50.50 -1.66 -34.05
C LEU A 1170 -51.46 -2.20 -35.13
N ARG A 1171 -51.85 -3.48 -35.04
CA ARG A 1171 -52.80 -4.11 -35.97
C ARG A 1171 -54.20 -3.52 -35.86
N GLU A 1172 -54.70 -3.30 -34.64
CA GLU A 1172 -56.01 -2.73 -34.38
C GLU A 1172 -56.10 -1.24 -34.77
N SER A 1173 -54.98 -0.51 -34.76
CA SER A 1173 -54.93 0.89 -35.20
C SER A 1173 -55.29 1.07 -36.68
N GLY A 1174 -55.02 0.06 -37.52
CA GLY A 1174 -55.22 0.12 -38.97
C GLY A 1174 -54.36 1.15 -39.72
N LYS A 1175 -53.42 1.82 -39.04
CA LYS A 1175 -52.61 2.93 -39.60
C LYS A 1175 -51.37 2.46 -40.37
N PHE A 1176 -50.92 1.23 -40.17
CA PHE A 1176 -49.66 0.72 -40.70
C PHE A 1176 -49.86 -0.56 -41.53
N SER A 1177 -49.02 -0.75 -42.56
CA SER A 1177 -48.98 -2.00 -43.32
C SER A 1177 -48.31 -3.12 -42.51
N ASP A 1178 -48.61 -4.39 -42.81
CA ASP A 1178 -47.98 -5.54 -42.14
C ASP A 1178 -46.44 -5.49 -42.21
N GLU A 1179 -45.89 -5.03 -43.33
CA GLU A 1179 -44.44 -4.85 -43.52
C GLU A 1179 -43.86 -3.81 -42.55
N LYS A 1180 -44.59 -2.69 -42.34
CA LYS A 1180 -44.18 -1.63 -41.41
C LYS A 1180 -44.38 -2.06 -39.96
N ILE A 1181 -45.44 -2.81 -39.64
CA ILE A 1181 -45.67 -3.40 -38.32
C ILE A 1181 -44.52 -4.34 -37.98
N ASN A 1182 -44.14 -5.26 -38.88
CA ASN A 1182 -43.02 -6.18 -38.66
C ASN A 1182 -41.70 -5.43 -38.43
N ALA A 1183 -41.45 -4.34 -39.16
CA ALA A 1183 -40.26 -3.50 -38.95
C ALA A 1183 -40.26 -2.81 -37.58
N ILE A 1184 -41.42 -2.34 -37.10
CA ILE A 1184 -41.57 -1.73 -35.77
C ILE A 1184 -41.35 -2.77 -34.66
N ILE A 1185 -41.93 -3.97 -34.80
CA ILE A 1185 -41.76 -5.06 -33.83
C ILE A 1185 -40.30 -5.52 -33.77
N GLN A 1186 -39.61 -5.57 -34.92
CA GLN A 1186 -38.18 -5.87 -34.97
C GLN A 1186 -37.33 -4.82 -34.23
N ASP A 1187 -37.63 -3.52 -34.38
CA ASP A 1187 -36.95 -2.44 -33.65
C ASP A 1187 -37.13 -2.56 -32.12
N VAL A 1188 -38.34 -2.89 -31.65
CA VAL A 1188 -38.61 -3.16 -30.22
C VAL A 1188 -37.78 -4.36 -29.73
N SER A 1189 -37.72 -5.44 -30.51
CA SER A 1189 -36.96 -6.65 -30.16
C SER A 1189 -35.45 -6.37 -30.05
N GLU A 1190 -34.89 -5.60 -30.99
CA GLU A 1190 -33.49 -5.17 -30.97
C GLU A 1190 -33.18 -4.29 -29.74
N LYS A 1191 -34.02 -3.29 -29.45
CA LYS A 1191 -33.88 -2.45 -28.24
C LYS A 1191 -33.97 -3.28 -26.94
N ASN A 1192 -34.89 -4.23 -26.85
CA ASN A 1192 -34.98 -5.13 -25.69
C ASN A 1192 -33.72 -5.97 -25.49
N LYS A 1193 -33.10 -6.42 -26.58
CA LYS A 1193 -31.85 -7.19 -26.54
C LYS A 1193 -30.66 -6.33 -26.09
N GLU A 1194 -30.56 -5.10 -26.59
CA GLU A 1194 -29.57 -4.13 -26.13
C GLU A 1194 -29.74 -3.81 -24.64
N LEU A 1195 -30.98 -3.62 -24.19
CA LEU A 1195 -31.30 -3.42 -22.77
C LEU A 1195 -30.93 -4.62 -21.91
N ALA A 1196 -31.22 -5.84 -22.35
CA ALA A 1196 -30.83 -7.05 -21.63
C ALA A 1196 -29.31 -7.16 -21.47
N ASP A 1197 -28.54 -6.86 -22.53
CA ASP A 1197 -27.08 -6.83 -22.48
C ASP A 1197 -26.56 -5.73 -21.56
N LEU A 1198 -27.17 -4.54 -21.59
CA LEU A 1198 -26.81 -3.41 -20.74
C LEU A 1198 -27.08 -3.71 -19.25
N PHE A 1199 -28.24 -4.28 -18.92
CA PHE A 1199 -28.59 -4.69 -17.56
C PHE A 1199 -27.63 -5.78 -17.06
N ARG A 1200 -27.28 -6.75 -17.89
CA ARG A 1200 -26.27 -7.76 -17.53
C ARG A 1200 -24.91 -7.16 -17.28
N ASP A 1201 -24.47 -6.24 -18.13
CA ASP A 1201 -23.16 -5.64 -17.98
C ASP A 1201 -23.07 -4.76 -16.73
N LYS A 1202 -24.09 -3.95 -16.47
CA LYS A 1202 -24.08 -2.98 -15.38
C LYS A 1202 -24.44 -3.59 -14.03
N LEU A 1203 -25.42 -4.48 -13.97
CA LEU A 1203 -25.93 -5.02 -12.69
C LEU A 1203 -25.37 -6.40 -12.35
N LYS A 1204 -24.68 -7.07 -13.29
CA LYS A 1204 -24.06 -8.41 -13.11
C LYS A 1204 -25.03 -9.43 -12.48
N ILE A 1205 -26.32 -9.33 -12.82
CA ILE A 1205 -27.39 -10.15 -12.23
C ILE A 1205 -27.15 -11.62 -12.59
N ASP A 1206 -27.22 -12.48 -11.58
CA ASP A 1206 -26.87 -13.90 -11.65
C ASP A 1206 -27.71 -14.65 -12.71
N LYS A 1207 -27.11 -14.86 -13.88
CA LYS A 1207 -27.28 -15.87 -14.94
C LYS A 1207 -28.65 -16.57 -15.17
N ARG A 1208 -29.78 -16.21 -14.58
CA ARG A 1208 -31.10 -16.82 -14.89
C ARG A 1208 -32.23 -15.81 -15.04
N TRP A 1209 -31.94 -14.51 -15.01
CA TRP A 1209 -32.97 -13.46 -15.08
C TRP A 1209 -33.04 -12.85 -16.48
N ARG A 1210 -34.27 -12.67 -16.98
CA ARG A 1210 -34.56 -11.97 -18.24
C ARG A 1210 -35.68 -10.96 -18.05
N ILE A 1211 -35.75 -9.99 -18.96
CA ILE A 1211 -36.85 -9.02 -19.02
C ILE A 1211 -38.11 -9.79 -19.44
N LYS A 1212 -39.16 -9.74 -18.62
CA LYS A 1212 -40.44 -10.43 -18.84
C LYS A 1212 -41.45 -9.57 -19.59
N ASP A 1213 -41.45 -8.27 -19.32
CA ASP A 1213 -42.34 -7.30 -19.96
C ASP A 1213 -41.70 -5.90 -19.98
N THR A 1214 -42.09 -5.11 -20.98
CA THR A 1214 -41.65 -3.72 -21.18
C THR A 1214 -42.82 -2.82 -21.54
N ILE A 1215 -42.69 -1.53 -21.25
CA ILE A 1215 -43.58 -0.50 -21.75
C ILE A 1215 -42.90 0.20 -22.93
N ILE A 1216 -43.63 0.32 -24.04
CA ILE A 1216 -43.18 0.89 -25.28
C ILE A 1216 -43.84 2.25 -25.47
N GLU A 1217 -43.03 3.28 -25.50
CA GLU A 1217 -43.45 4.62 -25.88
C GLU A 1217 -43.34 4.74 -27.40
N PHE A 1218 -44.48 4.91 -28.07
CA PHE A 1218 -44.59 4.84 -29.52
C PHE A 1218 -45.27 6.09 -30.06
N ASP A 1219 -44.63 6.72 -31.05
CA ASP A 1219 -45.21 7.82 -31.80
C ASP A 1219 -45.99 7.27 -32.99
N GLU A 1220 -47.32 7.32 -32.88
CA GLU A 1220 -48.23 6.82 -33.92
C GLU A 1220 -48.20 7.64 -35.22
N ASP A 1221 -47.76 8.91 -35.18
CA ASP A 1221 -47.75 9.76 -36.38
C ASP A 1221 -46.48 9.51 -37.22
N SER A 1222 -45.34 9.29 -36.57
CA SER A 1222 -44.08 8.95 -37.25
C SER A 1222 -43.86 7.44 -37.44
N GLY A 1223 -44.56 6.60 -36.68
CA GLY A 1223 -44.38 5.16 -36.68
C GLY A 1223 -42.99 4.75 -36.16
N THR A 1224 -42.53 5.43 -35.10
CA THR A 1224 -41.21 5.21 -34.48
C THR A 1224 -41.32 4.85 -33.00
N VAL A 1225 -40.44 3.97 -32.53
CA VAL A 1225 -40.34 3.59 -31.12
C VAL A 1225 -39.44 4.61 -30.41
N VAL A 1226 -40.05 5.44 -29.57
CA VAL A 1226 -39.37 6.52 -28.84
C VAL A 1226 -38.53 5.93 -27.71
N ASN A 1227 -39.14 5.05 -26.90
CA ASN A 1227 -38.48 4.46 -25.74
C ASN A 1227 -39.02 3.06 -25.43
N VAL A 1228 -38.19 2.23 -24.78
CA VAL A 1228 -38.55 0.91 -24.29
C VAL A 1228 -38.09 0.81 -22.84
N THR A 1229 -39.04 0.67 -21.91
CA THR A 1229 -38.77 0.67 -20.47
C THR A 1229 -39.09 -0.70 -19.87
N PRO A 1230 -38.08 -1.43 -19.36
CA PRO A 1230 -38.29 -2.65 -18.59
C PRO A 1230 -39.08 -2.39 -17.30
N ILE A 1231 -40.13 -3.19 -17.08
CA ILE A 1231 -41.03 -3.08 -15.92
C ILE A 1231 -41.21 -4.39 -15.15
N ASP A 1232 -40.84 -5.53 -15.74
CA ASP A 1232 -41.03 -6.86 -15.15
C ASP A 1232 -39.85 -7.78 -15.51
N TRP A 1233 -39.44 -8.62 -14.56
CA TRP A 1233 -38.36 -9.59 -14.73
C TRP A 1233 -38.79 -10.98 -14.27
N GLU A 1234 -38.34 -11.99 -14.99
CA GLU A 1234 -38.56 -13.38 -14.60
C GLU A 1234 -37.29 -14.21 -14.65
N ARG A 1235 -37.37 -15.34 -13.96
CA ARG A 1235 -36.35 -16.37 -14.02
C ARG A 1235 -36.63 -17.28 -15.22
N ALA A 1236 -35.67 -17.41 -16.13
CA ALA A 1236 -35.73 -18.33 -17.25
C ALA A 1236 -35.60 -19.79 -16.77
N GLU A 1237 -36.50 -20.66 -17.21
CA GLU A 1237 -36.50 -22.10 -16.89
C GLU A 1237 -35.36 -22.84 -17.64
N ASP A 1238 -35.15 -22.53 -18.92
CA ASP A 1238 -34.15 -23.17 -19.80
C ASP A 1238 -32.87 -22.35 -19.96
N PHE A 1239 -32.15 -22.11 -18.85
CA PHE A 1239 -30.89 -21.36 -18.90
C PHE A 1239 -29.67 -22.23 -19.27
N ASP A 1240 -29.00 -21.86 -20.38
CA ASP A 1240 -27.69 -22.40 -20.77
C ASP A 1240 -26.56 -21.47 -20.31
N ALA A 1241 -25.76 -21.93 -19.34
CA ALA A 1241 -24.63 -21.18 -18.79
C ALA A 1241 -23.52 -20.88 -19.80
N ASN A 1242 -23.41 -21.67 -20.88
CA ASN A 1242 -22.42 -21.49 -21.93
C ASN A 1242 -22.90 -20.55 -23.03
N ASN A 1243 -24.21 -20.27 -23.10
CA ASN A 1243 -24.79 -19.35 -24.06
C ASN A 1243 -25.86 -18.46 -23.40
N PRO A 1244 -25.47 -17.59 -22.45
CA PRO A 1244 -26.40 -16.85 -21.60
C PRO A 1244 -27.27 -15.83 -22.34
N LYS A 1245 -26.92 -15.45 -23.57
CA LYS A 1245 -27.76 -14.60 -24.43
C LYS A 1245 -28.93 -15.34 -25.07
N LYS A 1246 -28.93 -16.68 -25.01
CA LYS A 1246 -29.97 -17.52 -25.63
C LYS A 1246 -31.32 -17.40 -24.92
N VAL A 1247 -31.34 -17.06 -23.63
CA VAL A 1247 -32.60 -16.86 -22.87
C VAL A 1247 -33.37 -15.60 -23.25
N ASP A 1248 -32.73 -14.64 -23.94
CA ASP A 1248 -33.39 -13.44 -24.50
C ASP A 1248 -33.91 -13.66 -25.92
N ASN A 1249 -33.46 -14.70 -26.60
CA ASN A 1249 -33.78 -14.95 -28.01
C ASN A 1249 -35.01 -15.86 -28.19
N ILE A 1250 -35.96 -15.87 -27.25
CA ILE A 1250 -37.18 -16.68 -27.38
C ILE A 1250 -38.34 -15.75 -27.70
N ASP A 1251 -39.02 -16.04 -28.82
CA ASP A 1251 -40.09 -15.33 -29.52
C ASP A 1251 -41.36 -14.96 -28.70
N ASN A 1252 -41.31 -14.96 -27.37
CA ASN A 1252 -42.47 -14.82 -26.48
C ASN A 1252 -42.93 -13.37 -26.22
N ILE A 1253 -42.45 -12.38 -26.98
CA ILE A 1253 -43.04 -11.02 -26.96
C ILE A 1253 -44.16 -10.91 -28.04
N VAL A 1254 -44.30 -11.91 -28.91
CA VAL A 1254 -45.18 -11.90 -30.10
C VAL A 1254 -46.27 -12.98 -30.10
N GLU A 1255 -46.41 -13.81 -29.04
CA GLU A 1255 -47.62 -14.67 -28.86
C GLU A 1255 -48.73 -13.99 -28.07
#